data_AF-A0A1V5AXX3-F1
#
_entry.id   AF-A0A1V5AXX3-F1
#
_cell.length_a   1.000
_cell.length_b   1.000
_cell.length_c   1.000
_cell.angle_alpha   90.00
_cell.angle_beta   90.00
_cell.angle_gamma   90.00
#
_symmetry.space_group_name_H-M   'P 1'
#
loop_
_entity.id
_entity.type
_entity.pdbx_description
1 polymer ?
#
loop_
_entity_poly.entity_id
_entity_poly.type
_entity_poly.pdbx_seq_one_letter_code
_entity_poly.pdbx_strand_id
1 'polypeptide(L)'
;MAKDVGIVAKNVIKSFDSIIYPKAIRIFTPFTQRIPVSSCNLDRTINKLLLKYEPKVKINGLFPHQAEFLKAYFEDGYGNFIITSGTGSGKSLCFWIWIFDHLIRDSDANAILCFPTQALMWGQAERLVRLSEPDSLIFPDGGDTIFYGGTIKIGSKSLPWTIWHGVGWGSTRDEKMADHEESEFFKAARIRIATLDKANWSLIEKHKDFLRHLRCIVLDEAHMYDGVFGANVHYFLERVYLSCEVLGETKPYFFLASATLSSAEDFAKMLLPVQACEDLKHIKDTTNQEIELIPVSSASDELIHPRTDGLLRMVFLLDCENVKVDIPKFMSSKNGLGDNVNAIYFSQSKYRSKRLKLRLMKENKVRDAVIYDADLPPKRRREVEKLLNNNRDKGITLIGTSALELGVDIEGLDVCIIQEIPPSQADMLQRMGRVGRRVDSPGLVIMCLSSEPRDRSILDAPQEAFKLDLTKTIPIPLHLEMVKWRHMLAAYIEWMAALKKGDASWTDFNNALKTYFGETPKYPDLKERFEERYGSLVDTSERAWVHKGFRASASEGKVVLKENGNEVARIDDIAIFRDAHPEAVYLGHDLKRYRVVGYEGQWKIAQWEHQDSDVILGKWLKAIKTVELKQEKRNIITRGLWDENFDLYKSSMNSADHLKLPKKGVLEFGIWTYSRRFQGYKEIDLSDEERTRTVSLDDVKRRFKEAKDRGENPPFLFDFSYRTLGWQWRFKSIKFEENEENDQRSLGRLTCNILEHFLADAVESRISDLQIGLDLEDSTLQVLDSTPGGNGLSEALLAEDRMQSALQRCEKRLSKFRGRAENQKFKKFVLDLCRDEPQHSANEVENVIKWLYANWSR
;
A
#
# COMPACT_ATOMS: atom_id res chain seq x y z
N MET A 1 14.72 -20.44 -24.08
CA MET A 1 13.92 -19.36 -23.46
C MET A 1 12.85 -18.78 -24.38
N ALA A 2 13.12 -17.86 -25.32
CA ALA A 2 12.04 -17.32 -26.20
C ALA A 2 11.18 -18.38 -26.90
N LYS A 3 11.83 -19.43 -27.42
CA LYS A 3 11.16 -20.60 -28.01
C LYS A 3 10.20 -21.30 -27.03
N ASP A 4 10.54 -21.39 -25.75
CA ASP A 4 9.73 -22.05 -24.72
C ASP A 4 8.49 -21.23 -24.37
N VAL A 5 8.61 -19.90 -24.27
CA VAL A 5 7.45 -19.01 -24.06
C VAL A 5 6.48 -19.08 -25.23
N GLY A 6 7.01 -19.09 -26.46
CA GLY A 6 6.20 -19.28 -27.66
C GLY A 6 5.49 -20.64 -27.73
N ILE A 7 6.13 -21.73 -27.26
CA ILE A 7 5.48 -23.04 -27.11
C ILE A 7 4.33 -22.97 -26.11
N VAL A 8 4.54 -22.31 -24.95
CA VAL A 8 3.46 -22.11 -23.97
C VAL A 8 2.31 -21.31 -24.59
N ALA A 9 2.59 -20.26 -25.36
CA ALA A 9 1.54 -19.52 -26.07
C ALA A 9 0.72 -20.42 -27.01
N LYS A 10 1.38 -21.32 -27.78
CA LYS A 10 0.68 -22.32 -28.61
C LYS A 10 -0.18 -23.26 -27.78
N ASN A 11 0.31 -23.68 -26.61
CA ASN A 11 -0.42 -24.53 -25.68
C ASN A 11 -1.65 -23.82 -25.08
N VAL A 12 -1.56 -22.52 -24.77
CA VAL A 12 -2.70 -21.72 -24.30
C VAL A 12 -3.77 -21.65 -25.39
N ILE A 13 -3.39 -21.27 -26.62
CA ILE A 13 -4.33 -21.20 -27.76
C ILE A 13 -5.03 -22.54 -27.96
N LYS A 14 -4.28 -23.65 -27.95
CA LYS A 14 -4.85 -24.99 -28.14
C LYS A 14 -5.76 -25.43 -26.99
N SER A 15 -5.37 -25.13 -25.74
CA SER A 15 -6.10 -25.60 -24.55
C SER A 15 -7.36 -24.80 -24.28
N PHE A 16 -7.42 -23.56 -24.78
CA PHE A 16 -8.48 -22.60 -24.50
C PHE A 16 -9.09 -22.00 -25.77
N ASP A 17 -9.01 -22.70 -26.91
CA ASP A 17 -9.48 -22.25 -28.22
C ASP A 17 -10.93 -21.74 -28.21
N SER A 18 -11.79 -22.36 -27.40
CA SER A 18 -13.20 -21.98 -27.28
C SER A 18 -13.47 -20.69 -26.50
N ILE A 19 -12.49 -20.19 -25.74
CA ILE A 19 -12.66 -19.05 -24.82
C ILE A 19 -11.59 -17.97 -24.97
N ILE A 20 -10.52 -18.23 -25.72
CA ILE A 20 -9.46 -17.25 -25.94
C ILE A 20 -9.97 -16.12 -26.83
N TYR A 21 -9.72 -14.89 -26.41
CA TYR A 21 -10.10 -13.72 -27.21
C TYR A 21 -9.33 -13.75 -28.55
N PRO A 22 -9.98 -13.46 -29.70
CA PRO A 22 -9.36 -13.63 -31.03
C PRO A 22 -8.11 -12.77 -31.27
N LYS A 23 -7.92 -11.72 -30.47
CA LYS A 23 -6.76 -10.84 -30.54
C LYS A 23 -5.92 -10.93 -29.26
N ALA A 24 -4.61 -10.89 -29.40
CA ALA A 24 -3.69 -10.65 -28.29
C ALA A 24 -3.36 -9.15 -28.21
N ILE A 25 -3.08 -8.66 -27.01
CA ILE A 25 -2.52 -7.31 -26.83
C ILE A 25 -1.00 -7.43 -26.85
N ARG A 26 -0.38 -6.77 -27.82
CA ARG A 26 1.06 -6.62 -27.93
C ARG A 26 1.46 -5.34 -27.22
N ILE A 27 2.27 -5.46 -26.17
CA ILE A 27 2.90 -4.33 -25.48
C ILE A 27 4.39 -4.38 -25.77
N PHE A 28 4.85 -3.43 -26.58
CA PHE A 28 6.25 -3.30 -26.94
C PHE A 28 6.82 -2.02 -26.33
N THR A 29 7.92 -2.16 -25.61
CA THR A 29 8.67 -1.01 -25.09
C THR A 29 9.97 -0.91 -25.88
N PRO A 30 10.08 0.00 -26.87
CA PRO A 30 11.30 0.13 -27.65
C PRO A 30 12.46 0.51 -26.73
N PHE A 31 13.64 -0.02 -27.02
CA PHE A 31 14.84 0.51 -26.41
C PHE A 31 15.07 1.89 -26.95
N THR A 32 15.10 2.85 -26.05
CA THR A 32 15.60 4.16 -26.38
C THR A 32 17.08 4.06 -26.73
N GLN A 33 17.50 4.84 -27.72
CA GLN A 33 18.89 4.97 -28.08
C GLN A 33 19.66 5.39 -26.83
N ARG A 34 20.58 4.54 -26.41
CA ARG A 34 21.36 4.77 -25.21
C ARG A 34 22.36 5.88 -25.47
N ILE A 35 22.52 6.76 -24.48
CA ILE A 35 23.41 7.90 -24.57
C ILE A 35 24.77 7.50 -24.01
N PRO A 36 25.86 7.57 -24.79
CA PRO A 36 27.20 7.25 -24.30
C PRO A 36 27.56 8.12 -23.09
N VAL A 37 28.17 7.54 -22.05
CA VAL A 37 28.59 8.31 -20.86
C VAL A 37 29.53 9.46 -21.24
N SER A 38 30.36 9.27 -22.28
CA SER A 38 31.29 10.28 -22.78
C SER A 38 30.61 11.57 -23.27
N SER A 39 29.32 11.55 -23.62
CA SER A 39 28.61 12.76 -24.04
C SER A 39 28.01 13.56 -22.89
N CYS A 40 27.99 13.04 -21.66
CA CYS A 40 27.38 13.71 -20.50
C CYS A 40 28.32 14.67 -19.75
N ASN A 41 29.52 14.95 -20.27
CA ASN A 41 30.53 15.84 -19.67
C ASN A 41 30.69 15.72 -18.14
N LEU A 42 30.79 14.49 -17.64
CA LEU A 42 30.90 14.21 -16.21
C LEU A 42 32.33 14.43 -15.71
N ASP A 43 32.46 14.96 -14.50
CA ASP A 43 33.77 15.00 -13.84
C ASP A 43 34.33 13.58 -13.60
N ARG A 44 35.65 13.50 -13.37
CA ARG A 44 36.36 12.21 -13.25
C ARG A 44 35.89 11.38 -12.05
N THR A 45 35.46 12.01 -10.96
CA THR A 45 35.06 11.33 -9.73
C THR A 45 33.67 10.72 -9.90
N ILE A 46 32.72 11.49 -10.43
CA ILE A 46 31.36 11.05 -10.73
C ILE A 46 31.36 9.97 -11.81
N ASN A 47 32.16 10.11 -12.86
CA ASN A 47 32.26 9.07 -13.88
C ASN A 47 32.76 7.74 -13.29
N LYS A 48 33.79 7.77 -12.42
CA LYS A 48 34.26 6.56 -11.72
C LYS A 48 33.19 5.95 -10.84
N LEU A 49 32.45 6.78 -10.12
CA LEU A 49 31.38 6.34 -9.23
C LEU A 49 30.23 5.69 -10.00
N LEU A 50 29.80 6.32 -11.09
CA LEU A 50 28.78 5.81 -11.99
C LEU A 50 29.17 4.44 -12.55
N LEU A 51 30.42 4.30 -12.99
CA LEU A 51 30.95 3.02 -13.49
C LEU A 51 31.14 1.97 -12.39
N LYS A 52 31.37 2.38 -11.13
CA LYS A 52 31.42 1.46 -9.98
C LYS A 52 30.00 1.00 -9.60
N TYR A 53 29.02 1.90 -9.65
CA TYR A 53 27.62 1.62 -9.33
C TYR A 53 26.95 0.75 -10.39
N GLU A 54 27.08 1.12 -11.67
CA GLU A 54 26.51 0.38 -12.79
C GLU A 54 27.55 0.20 -13.91
N PRO A 55 28.38 -0.85 -13.82
CA PRO A 55 29.43 -1.10 -14.81
C PRO A 55 28.91 -1.28 -16.24
N LYS A 56 27.68 -1.79 -16.41
CA LYS A 56 27.09 -2.06 -17.72
C LYS A 56 26.89 -0.78 -18.54
N VAL A 57 26.76 0.38 -17.89
CA VAL A 57 26.59 1.67 -18.56
C VAL A 57 27.81 2.04 -19.41
N LYS A 58 29.01 1.50 -19.12
CA LYS A 58 30.19 1.68 -19.97
C LYS A 58 29.99 1.13 -21.39
N ILE A 59 29.31 -0.02 -21.48
CA ILE A 59 29.13 -0.76 -22.73
C ILE A 59 27.80 -0.35 -23.37
N ASN A 60 26.76 -0.29 -22.55
CA ASN A 60 25.39 -0.11 -23.02
C ASN A 60 24.99 1.37 -23.13
N GLY A 61 25.69 2.30 -22.48
CA GLY A 61 25.26 3.69 -22.35
C GLY A 61 24.11 3.90 -21.33
N LEU A 62 23.74 5.17 -21.14
CA LEU A 62 22.70 5.65 -20.23
C LEU A 62 21.32 5.61 -20.90
N PHE A 63 20.25 5.45 -20.10
CA PHE A 63 18.91 5.78 -20.58
C PHE A 63 18.78 7.29 -20.85
N PRO A 64 17.92 7.74 -21.79
CA PRO A 64 17.78 9.17 -22.09
C PRO A 64 17.45 10.03 -20.86
N HIS A 65 16.48 9.61 -20.05
CA HIS A 65 16.11 10.33 -18.83
C HIS A 65 17.27 10.38 -17.80
N GLN A 66 18.17 9.39 -17.78
CA GLN A 66 19.37 9.43 -16.91
C GLN A 66 20.37 10.47 -17.42
N ALA A 67 20.62 10.50 -18.73
CA ALA A 67 21.51 11.47 -19.33
C ALA A 67 20.96 12.90 -19.25
N GLU A 68 19.65 13.07 -19.46
CA GLU A 68 18.94 14.34 -19.28
C GLU A 68 19.02 14.83 -17.84
N PHE A 69 18.77 13.94 -16.87
CA PHE A 69 18.98 14.25 -15.46
C PHE A 69 20.42 14.70 -15.18
N LEU A 70 21.43 13.93 -15.61
CA LEU A 70 22.84 14.26 -15.37
C LEU A 70 23.19 15.61 -16.00
N LYS A 71 22.72 15.87 -17.22
CA LYS A 71 22.91 17.16 -17.89
C LYS A 71 22.31 18.30 -17.08
N ALA A 72 21.02 18.21 -16.73
CA ALA A 72 20.33 19.23 -15.95
C ALA A 72 20.98 19.44 -14.57
N TYR A 73 21.44 18.37 -13.91
CA TYR A 73 22.09 18.43 -12.61
C TYR A 73 23.46 19.12 -12.66
N PHE A 74 24.29 18.85 -13.67
CA PHE A 74 25.62 19.44 -13.77
C PHE A 74 25.65 20.82 -14.44
N GLU A 75 24.66 21.17 -15.26
CA GLU A 75 24.57 22.50 -15.90
C GLU A 75 23.97 23.55 -14.96
N ASP A 76 22.91 23.19 -14.22
CA ASP A 76 22.13 24.17 -13.48
C ASP A 76 22.41 24.18 -11.97
N GLY A 77 23.23 23.26 -11.47
CA GLY A 77 23.60 23.16 -10.05
C GLY A 77 22.62 22.37 -9.17
N TYR A 78 22.86 22.43 -7.85
CA TYR A 78 22.05 21.71 -6.86
C TYR A 78 20.60 22.21 -6.86
N GLY A 79 19.66 21.27 -6.90
CA GLY A 79 18.24 21.60 -6.95
C GLY A 79 17.36 20.41 -6.61
N ASN A 80 16.06 20.68 -6.62
CA ASN A 80 15.03 19.67 -6.37
C ASN A 80 14.65 18.99 -7.69
N PHE A 81 14.51 17.66 -7.66
CA PHE A 81 14.16 16.90 -8.85
C PHE A 81 12.95 16.00 -8.60
N ILE A 82 12.10 15.86 -9.61
CA ILE A 82 11.16 14.75 -9.73
C ILE A 82 11.44 13.99 -11.02
N ILE A 83 11.65 12.68 -10.91
CA ILE A 83 11.81 11.80 -12.07
C ILE A 83 10.60 10.88 -12.17
N THR A 84 9.90 10.95 -13.30
CA THR A 84 8.83 10.00 -13.64
C THR A 84 9.26 9.10 -14.77
N SER A 85 9.24 7.79 -14.54
CA SER A 85 9.56 6.80 -15.59
C SER A 85 8.91 5.46 -15.32
N GLY A 86 8.89 4.59 -16.32
CA GLY A 86 8.42 3.21 -16.20
C GLY A 86 9.17 2.39 -15.15
N THR A 87 8.67 1.20 -14.83
CA THR A 87 9.36 0.27 -13.93
C THR A 87 10.61 -0.32 -14.61
N GLY A 88 11.70 -0.49 -13.86
CA GLY A 88 12.95 -1.05 -14.39
C GLY A 88 13.79 -0.08 -15.26
N SER A 89 13.44 1.20 -15.31
CA SER A 89 14.12 2.24 -16.09
C SER A 89 15.44 2.77 -15.49
N GLY A 90 15.79 2.38 -14.25
CA GLY A 90 17.06 2.79 -13.63
C GLY A 90 17.05 4.15 -12.92
N LYS A 91 15.90 4.62 -12.43
CA LYS A 91 15.75 5.85 -11.60
C LYS A 91 16.75 5.96 -10.44
N SER A 92 17.10 4.82 -9.86
CA SER A 92 18.01 4.73 -8.72
C SER A 92 19.42 5.24 -9.00
N LEU A 93 19.90 5.07 -10.24
CA LEU A 93 21.20 5.63 -10.62
C LEU A 93 21.21 7.16 -10.44
N CYS A 94 20.14 7.85 -10.83
CA CYS A 94 20.06 9.31 -10.77
C CYS A 94 20.16 9.83 -9.33
N PHE A 95 19.32 9.32 -8.42
CA PHE A 95 19.35 9.81 -7.03
C PHE A 95 20.62 9.38 -6.28
N TRP A 96 21.24 8.23 -6.62
CA TRP A 96 22.50 7.84 -5.99
C TRP A 96 23.64 8.74 -6.42
N ILE A 97 23.75 9.06 -7.71
CA ILE A 97 24.75 10.03 -8.19
C ILE A 97 24.53 11.39 -7.54
N TRP A 98 23.28 11.84 -7.48
CA TRP A 98 22.89 13.07 -6.79
C TRP A 98 23.35 13.10 -5.33
N ILE A 99 23.04 12.06 -4.54
CA ILE A 99 23.49 11.96 -3.13
C ILE A 99 25.01 11.99 -3.03
N PHE A 100 25.69 11.11 -3.77
CA PHE A 100 27.12 10.94 -3.60
C PHE A 100 27.89 12.21 -3.98
N ASP A 101 27.47 12.92 -5.03
CA ASP A 101 28.09 14.20 -5.40
C ASP A 101 27.98 15.23 -4.28
N HIS A 102 26.80 15.41 -3.68
CA HIS A 102 26.61 16.30 -2.52
C HIS A 102 27.54 15.92 -1.35
N LEU A 103 27.58 14.63 -1.00
CA LEU A 103 28.36 14.13 0.14
C LEU A 103 29.88 14.12 -0.07
N ILE A 104 30.33 14.13 -1.34
CA ILE A 104 31.74 14.25 -1.69
C ILE A 104 32.20 15.70 -1.61
N ARG A 105 31.36 16.62 -2.08
CA ARG A 105 31.64 18.06 -2.14
C ARG A 105 31.55 18.73 -0.77
N ASP A 106 30.58 18.31 0.04
CA ASP A 106 30.42 18.74 1.43
C ASP A 106 30.73 17.55 2.36
N SER A 107 31.79 17.67 3.16
CA SER A 107 32.22 16.60 4.08
C SER A 107 31.32 16.42 5.30
N ASP A 108 30.48 17.40 5.60
CA ASP A 108 29.57 17.37 6.74
C ASP A 108 28.17 16.93 6.30
N ALA A 109 27.82 17.09 5.02
CA ALA A 109 26.52 16.74 4.47
C ALA A 109 26.05 15.30 4.80
N ASN A 110 24.77 15.19 5.12
CA ASN A 110 24.06 13.96 5.39
C ASN A 110 22.93 13.77 4.38
N ALA A 111 22.58 12.51 4.13
CA ALA A 111 21.50 12.13 3.24
C ALA A 111 20.56 11.11 3.90
N ILE A 112 19.26 11.29 3.71
CA ILE A 112 18.25 10.30 4.07
C ILE A 112 17.50 9.84 2.82
N LEU A 113 17.30 8.53 2.70
CA LEU A 113 16.48 7.92 1.65
C LEU A 113 15.29 7.23 2.28
N CYS A 114 14.11 7.60 1.79
CA CYS A 114 12.84 7.17 2.34
C CYS A 114 12.08 6.32 1.33
N PHE A 115 11.62 5.15 1.80
CA PHE A 115 10.89 4.18 0.98
C PHE A 115 9.49 3.93 1.57
N PRO A 116 8.47 3.66 0.73
CA PRO A 116 7.14 3.37 1.24
C PRO A 116 7.05 1.99 1.90
N THR A 117 7.95 1.05 1.58
CA THR A 117 7.94 -0.31 2.17
C THR A 117 9.33 -0.76 2.59
N GLN A 118 9.40 -1.63 3.60
CA GLN A 118 10.66 -2.21 4.05
C GLN A 118 11.32 -3.09 2.96
N ALA A 119 10.55 -3.74 2.08
CA ALA A 119 11.10 -4.58 1.02
C ALA A 119 11.94 -3.78 0.02
N LEU A 120 11.43 -2.63 -0.42
CA LEU A 120 12.15 -1.69 -1.28
C LEU A 120 13.43 -1.16 -0.62
N MET A 121 13.32 -0.75 0.64
CA MET A 121 14.43 -0.27 1.47
C MET A 121 15.58 -1.28 1.49
N TRP A 122 15.28 -2.55 1.79
CA TRP A 122 16.28 -3.63 1.83
C TRP A 122 16.85 -3.95 0.44
N GLY A 123 16.06 -3.84 -0.62
CA GLY A 123 16.55 -4.01 -2.00
C GLY A 123 17.59 -2.97 -2.41
N GLN A 124 17.45 -1.72 -1.95
CA GLN A 124 18.47 -0.69 -2.20
C GLN A 124 19.72 -0.88 -1.34
N ALA A 125 19.57 -1.33 -0.10
CA ALA A 125 20.72 -1.61 0.76
C ALA A 125 21.67 -2.66 0.16
N GLU A 126 21.15 -3.70 -0.51
CA GLU A 126 21.98 -4.69 -1.19
C GLU A 126 22.91 -4.08 -2.26
N ARG A 127 22.50 -2.96 -2.87
CA ARG A 127 23.34 -2.23 -3.82
C ARG A 127 24.48 -1.50 -3.10
N LEU A 128 24.21 -0.90 -1.94
CA LEU A 128 25.25 -0.27 -1.13
C LEU A 128 26.24 -1.29 -0.56
N VAL A 129 25.78 -2.49 -0.19
CA VAL A 129 26.66 -3.59 0.22
C VAL A 129 27.71 -3.89 -0.86
N ARG A 130 27.31 -3.94 -2.14
CA ARG A 130 28.24 -4.18 -3.26
C ARG A 130 29.27 -3.06 -3.46
N LEU A 131 28.95 -1.84 -3.03
CA LEU A 131 29.84 -0.67 -3.12
C LEU A 131 30.76 -0.51 -1.91
N SER A 132 30.44 -1.18 -0.81
CA SER A 132 31.10 -1.02 0.49
C SER A 132 32.41 -1.79 0.55
N GLU A 133 33.30 -1.34 1.42
CA GLU A 133 34.49 -2.10 1.80
C GLU A 133 34.05 -3.37 2.55
N PRO A 134 34.48 -4.58 2.16
CA PRO A 134 34.01 -5.83 2.75
C PRO A 134 34.14 -5.87 4.29
N ASP A 135 35.26 -5.39 4.82
CA ASP A 135 35.56 -5.42 6.27
C ASP A 135 34.79 -4.35 7.07
N SER A 136 34.06 -3.45 6.39
CA SER A 136 33.25 -2.41 7.04
C SER A 136 31.79 -2.80 7.24
N LEU A 137 31.38 -3.93 6.68
CA LEU A 137 29.99 -4.35 6.67
C LEU A 137 29.51 -4.83 8.05
N ILE A 138 28.27 -4.48 8.41
CA ILE A 138 27.73 -4.73 9.76
C ILE A 138 26.47 -5.58 9.72
N PHE A 139 26.39 -6.51 10.68
CA PHE A 139 25.29 -7.46 10.87
C PHE A 139 24.37 -7.08 12.04
N PRO A 140 23.06 -7.34 11.94
CA PRO A 140 22.14 -7.26 13.06
C PRO A 140 22.38 -8.45 14.00
N ASP A 141 22.47 -8.15 15.30
CA ASP A 141 22.46 -9.13 16.40
C ASP A 141 23.54 -10.25 16.28
N GLY A 142 24.65 -10.00 15.58
CA GLY A 142 25.74 -10.98 15.40
C GLY A 142 25.41 -12.18 14.50
N GLY A 143 24.33 -12.13 13.71
CA GLY A 143 23.95 -13.22 12.79
C GLY A 143 24.42 -13.01 11.34
N ASP A 144 24.70 -14.09 10.61
CA ASP A 144 25.44 -14.08 9.32
C ASP A 144 24.66 -13.73 8.04
N THR A 145 23.43 -13.19 8.11
CA THR A 145 22.54 -13.27 6.92
C THR A 145 22.27 -11.99 6.14
N ILE A 146 22.28 -10.81 6.78
CA ILE A 146 21.94 -9.55 6.10
C ILE A 146 22.75 -8.38 6.66
N PHE A 147 23.42 -7.64 5.78
CA PHE A 147 24.09 -6.40 6.17
C PHE A 147 23.11 -5.24 6.23
N TYR A 148 23.11 -4.47 7.32
CA TYR A 148 22.31 -3.25 7.44
C TYR A 148 23.15 -1.98 7.34
N GLY A 149 24.47 -2.10 7.27
CA GLY A 149 25.36 -0.96 7.18
C GLY A 149 26.72 -1.32 6.63
N GLY A 150 27.46 -0.29 6.22
CA GLY A 150 28.85 -0.39 5.80
C GLY A 150 29.47 0.97 5.54
N THR A 151 30.68 0.97 4.97
CA THR A 151 31.37 2.19 4.54
C THR A 151 31.74 2.07 3.06
N ILE A 152 31.36 3.09 2.28
CA ILE A 152 31.71 3.20 0.87
C ILE A 152 32.91 4.13 0.72
N LYS A 153 33.98 3.65 0.09
CA LYS A 153 35.11 4.51 -0.30
C LYS A 153 34.93 5.07 -1.70
N ILE A 154 35.08 6.39 -1.81
CA ILE A 154 35.10 7.13 -3.09
C ILE A 154 36.31 8.08 -3.06
N GLY A 155 37.36 7.72 -3.80
CA GLY A 155 38.63 8.46 -3.74
C GLY A 155 39.22 8.40 -2.32
N SER A 156 39.47 9.56 -1.71
CA SER A 156 39.94 9.69 -0.32
C SER A 156 38.81 9.83 0.70
N LYS A 157 37.55 9.89 0.27
CA LYS A 157 36.39 10.08 1.15
C LYS A 157 35.79 8.73 1.55
N SER A 158 35.37 8.65 2.81
CA SER A 158 34.64 7.51 3.38
C SER A 158 33.22 7.93 3.71
N LEU A 159 32.24 7.19 3.18
CA LEU A 159 30.82 7.45 3.38
C LEU A 159 30.19 6.28 4.15
N PRO A 160 30.11 6.37 5.49
CA PRO A 160 29.39 5.39 6.29
C PRO A 160 27.88 5.50 6.01
N TRP A 161 27.22 4.35 5.85
CA TRP A 161 25.79 4.27 5.58
C TRP A 161 25.14 3.22 6.46
N THR A 162 23.88 3.44 6.81
CA THR A 162 23.10 2.50 7.61
C THR A 162 21.66 2.48 7.17
N ILE A 163 21.01 1.34 7.34
CA ILE A 163 19.56 1.23 7.36
C ILE A 163 19.13 1.60 8.77
N TRP A 164 18.05 2.35 8.88
CA TRP A 164 17.35 2.55 10.14
C TRP A 164 16.70 1.22 10.55
N HIS A 165 17.46 0.41 11.28
CA HIS A 165 17.08 -0.90 11.74
C HIS A 165 16.14 -0.78 12.96
N GLY A 166 15.36 -1.82 13.19
CA GLY A 166 14.26 -1.79 14.15
C GLY A 166 12.92 -1.36 13.52
N VAL A 167 11.90 -1.41 14.36
CA VAL A 167 10.45 -1.59 14.13
C VAL A 167 10.09 -2.92 13.45
N GLY A 168 9.81 -3.90 14.31
CA GLY A 168 8.81 -4.93 14.05
C GLY A 168 7.52 -4.32 13.48
N TRP A 169 6.77 -5.15 12.77
CA TRP A 169 5.55 -4.77 12.05
C TRP A 169 4.61 -3.89 12.91
N GLY A 170 4.51 -2.60 12.57
CA GLY A 170 3.69 -1.61 13.29
C GLY A 170 4.23 -0.18 13.13
N SER A 171 3.45 0.81 13.58
CA SER A 171 3.80 2.25 13.58
C SER A 171 4.36 2.70 14.93
N THR A 172 5.07 1.84 15.67
CA THR A 172 5.60 2.10 17.02
C THR A 172 7.08 1.80 17.12
N ARG A 173 7.83 2.66 17.82
CA ARG A 173 9.27 2.45 18.11
C ARG A 173 9.45 1.20 18.97
N ASP A 174 10.27 0.25 18.51
CA ASP A 174 10.62 -0.96 19.26
C ASP A 174 12.00 -0.84 19.94
N GLU A 175 12.29 -1.78 20.84
CA GLU A 175 13.56 -1.86 21.57
C GLU A 175 14.75 -1.99 20.60
N LYS A 176 14.60 -2.76 19.51
CA LYS A 176 15.63 -2.92 18.49
C LYS A 176 15.99 -1.61 17.78
N MET A 177 15.00 -0.77 17.48
CA MET A 177 15.23 0.55 16.89
C MET A 177 15.98 1.44 17.88
N ALA A 178 15.59 1.40 19.16
CA ALA A 178 16.24 2.16 20.19
C ALA A 178 17.71 1.78 20.37
N ASP A 179 18.02 0.48 20.44
CA ASP A 179 19.39 -0.01 20.60
C ASP A 179 20.25 0.34 19.37
N HIS A 180 19.68 0.19 18.17
CA HIS A 180 20.36 0.52 16.93
C HIS A 180 20.72 2.00 16.82
N GLU A 181 19.78 2.88 17.17
CA GLU A 181 19.97 4.34 17.19
C GLU A 181 21.10 4.80 18.12
N GLU A 182 21.34 4.05 19.20
CA GLU A 182 22.40 4.35 20.16
C GLU A 182 23.78 3.85 19.74
N SER A 183 23.85 2.97 18.73
CA SER A 183 25.13 2.44 18.24
C SER A 183 26.01 3.54 17.63
N GLU A 184 27.33 3.45 17.89
CA GLU A 184 28.33 4.37 17.35
C GLU A 184 28.29 4.41 15.81
N PHE A 185 28.05 3.26 15.19
CA PHE A 185 27.95 3.18 13.75
C PHE A 185 26.74 3.94 13.19
N PHE A 186 25.56 3.83 13.82
CA PHE A 186 24.39 4.58 13.39
C PHE A 186 24.60 6.09 13.54
N LYS A 187 25.22 6.51 14.64
CA LYS A 187 25.59 7.90 14.90
C LYS A 187 26.59 8.43 13.85
N ALA A 188 27.57 7.61 13.46
CA ALA A 188 28.55 7.96 12.43
C ALA A 188 28.01 7.94 10.99
N ALA A 189 26.89 7.25 10.73
CA ALA A 189 26.36 7.08 9.38
C ALA A 189 25.86 8.41 8.78
N ARG A 190 26.45 8.79 7.64
CA ARG A 190 26.09 9.98 6.85
C ARG A 190 24.95 9.72 5.87
N ILE A 191 24.75 8.46 5.48
CA ILE A 191 23.62 8.03 4.65
C ILE A 191 22.72 7.14 5.50
N ARG A 192 21.45 7.53 5.65
CA ARG A 192 20.43 6.74 6.37
C ARG A 192 19.32 6.30 5.43
N ILE A 193 19.02 5.01 5.39
CA ILE A 193 17.92 4.45 4.58
C ILE A 193 16.79 4.03 5.53
N ALA A 194 15.58 4.54 5.33
CA ALA A 194 14.45 4.33 6.24
C ALA A 194 13.11 4.23 5.50
N THR A 195 12.07 3.84 6.24
CA THR A 195 10.69 4.23 5.88
C THR A 195 10.38 5.59 6.52
N LEU A 196 9.46 6.35 5.93
CA LEU A 196 9.07 7.65 6.49
C LEU A 196 8.49 7.55 7.90
N ASP A 197 7.85 6.44 8.22
CA ASP A 197 7.37 6.13 9.56
C ASP A 197 8.52 6.24 10.58
N LYS A 198 9.65 5.56 10.34
CA LYS A 198 10.80 5.57 11.26
C LYS A 198 11.41 6.96 11.37
N ALA A 199 11.54 7.67 10.25
CA ALA A 199 12.06 9.03 10.24
C ALA A 199 11.14 9.98 11.03
N ASN A 200 9.82 9.87 10.86
CA ASN A 200 8.81 10.63 11.59
C ASN A 200 8.89 10.40 13.11
N TRP A 201 9.30 9.20 13.53
CA TRP A 201 9.40 8.80 14.93
C TRP A 201 10.61 9.37 15.68
N SER A 202 11.77 9.54 15.04
CA SER A 202 12.99 9.88 15.79
C SER A 202 13.96 10.85 15.11
N LEU A 203 13.81 11.17 13.81
CA LEU A 203 14.76 12.02 13.11
C LEU A 203 14.97 13.37 13.80
N ILE A 204 13.88 14.07 14.11
CA ILE A 204 13.93 15.41 14.71
C ILE A 204 14.15 15.32 16.22
N GLU A 205 13.45 14.41 16.92
CA GLU A 205 13.53 14.32 18.37
C GLU A 205 14.93 13.90 18.86
N LYS A 206 15.57 12.94 18.19
CA LYS A 206 16.78 12.26 18.69
C LYS A 206 18.04 12.55 17.90
N HIS A 207 17.93 12.98 16.64
CA HIS A 207 19.08 13.04 15.74
C HIS A 207 19.28 14.44 15.16
N LYS A 208 19.20 15.46 16.01
CA LYS A 208 19.40 16.87 15.64
C LYS A 208 20.77 17.15 15.00
N ASP A 209 21.83 16.46 15.43
CA ASP A 209 23.16 16.59 14.81
C ASP A 209 23.17 16.06 13.37
N PHE A 210 22.48 14.95 13.11
CA PHE A 210 22.31 14.45 11.74
C PHE A 210 21.49 15.44 10.90
N LEU A 211 20.41 15.96 11.48
CA LEU A 211 19.51 16.93 10.86
C LEU A 211 20.22 18.25 10.52
N ARG A 212 21.14 18.72 11.37
CA ARG A 212 21.94 19.94 11.16
C ARG A 212 22.65 19.92 9.81
N HIS A 213 23.23 18.77 9.47
CA HIS A 213 23.93 18.59 8.21
C HIS A 213 23.10 17.88 7.14
N LEU A 214 21.79 17.72 7.32
CA LEU A 214 20.95 17.10 6.30
C LEU A 214 20.91 18.00 5.06
N ARG A 215 21.34 17.45 3.92
CA ARG A 215 21.34 18.15 2.61
C ARG A 215 20.51 17.45 1.55
N CYS A 216 20.30 16.13 1.69
CA CYS A 216 19.60 15.33 0.68
C CYS A 216 18.48 14.50 1.29
N ILE A 217 17.26 14.64 0.77
CA ILE A 217 16.11 13.77 1.07
C ILE A 217 15.64 13.11 -0.24
N VAL A 218 15.71 11.78 -0.31
CA VAL A 218 15.13 11.01 -1.43
C VAL A 218 13.81 10.40 -1.02
N LEU A 219 12.79 10.59 -1.86
CA LEU A 219 11.47 9.98 -1.75
C LEU A 219 11.27 9.02 -2.93
N ASP A 220 11.48 7.72 -2.72
CA ASP A 220 11.30 6.71 -3.78
C ASP A 220 9.85 6.21 -3.83
N GLU A 221 9.40 5.82 -5.03
CA GLU A 221 8.01 5.50 -5.34
C GLU A 221 7.02 6.56 -4.82
N ALA A 222 7.31 7.84 -5.09
CA ALA A 222 6.64 8.98 -4.48
C ALA A 222 5.11 8.96 -4.64
N HIS A 223 4.58 8.40 -5.74
CA HIS A 223 3.14 8.22 -5.97
C HIS A 223 2.39 7.41 -4.89
N MET A 224 3.11 6.68 -4.04
CA MET A 224 2.54 5.95 -2.90
C MET A 224 2.26 6.86 -1.69
N TYR A 225 2.69 8.13 -1.73
CA TYR A 225 2.49 9.13 -0.69
C TYR A 225 1.26 9.98 -0.98
N ASP A 226 0.09 9.38 -0.82
CA ASP A 226 -1.23 9.92 -1.19
C ASP A 226 -2.28 9.65 -0.10
N GLY A 227 -3.47 10.23 -0.26
CA GLY A 227 -4.52 10.23 0.75
C GLY A 227 -4.03 10.78 2.08
N VAL A 228 -4.60 10.30 3.18
CA VAL A 228 -4.21 10.72 4.54
C VAL A 228 -2.73 10.46 4.82
N PHE A 229 -2.16 9.40 4.25
CA PHE A 229 -0.74 9.10 4.40
C PHE A 229 0.13 10.18 3.74
N GLY A 230 -0.22 10.62 2.52
CA GLY A 230 0.42 11.76 1.85
C GLY A 230 0.37 13.05 2.68
N ALA A 231 -0.76 13.34 3.34
CA ALA A 231 -0.89 14.52 4.21
C ALA A 231 0.05 14.45 5.43
N ASN A 232 0.17 13.26 6.07
CA ASN A 232 1.14 13.04 7.14
C ASN A 232 2.59 13.21 6.65
N VAL A 233 2.89 12.73 5.43
CA VAL A 233 4.22 12.92 4.81
C VAL A 233 4.50 14.40 4.58
N HIS A 234 3.57 15.15 4.01
CA HIS A 234 3.70 16.59 3.82
C HIS A 234 4.04 17.30 5.13
N TYR A 235 3.20 17.13 6.16
CA TYR A 235 3.44 17.78 7.45
C TYR A 235 4.69 17.26 8.17
N PHE A 236 5.14 16.03 7.93
CA PHE A 236 6.46 15.59 8.39
C PHE A 236 7.59 16.38 7.74
N LEU A 237 7.53 16.60 6.42
CA LEU A 237 8.54 17.38 5.70
C LEU A 237 8.53 18.86 6.10
N GLU A 238 7.34 19.43 6.36
CA GLU A 238 7.20 20.76 6.96
C GLU A 238 7.92 20.86 8.31
N ARG A 239 7.82 19.84 9.18
CA ARG A 239 8.57 19.80 10.45
C ARG A 239 10.08 19.68 10.25
N VAL A 240 10.53 18.96 9.22
CA VAL A 240 11.96 18.87 8.88
C VAL A 240 12.47 20.26 8.49
N TYR A 241 11.76 20.98 7.62
CA TYR A 241 12.11 22.34 7.19
C TYR A 241 12.07 23.33 8.35
N LEU A 242 11.02 23.29 9.16
CA LEU A 242 10.91 24.04 10.42
C LEU A 242 12.14 23.81 11.29
N SER A 243 12.54 22.56 11.47
CA SER A 243 13.65 22.20 12.35
C SER A 243 15.01 22.65 11.80
N CYS A 244 15.21 22.62 10.47
CA CYS A 244 16.40 23.21 9.85
C CYS A 244 16.46 24.73 10.07
N GLU A 245 15.33 25.42 9.97
CA GLU A 245 15.25 26.87 10.21
C GLU A 245 15.55 27.22 11.68
N VAL A 246 15.01 26.44 12.63
CA VAL A 246 15.30 26.61 14.07
C VAL A 246 16.78 26.34 14.39
N LEU A 247 17.43 25.44 13.65
CA LEU A 247 18.87 25.18 13.77
C LEU A 247 19.74 26.26 13.11
N GLY A 248 19.16 27.18 12.32
CA GLY A 248 19.91 28.15 11.53
C GLY A 248 20.66 27.51 10.35
N GLU A 249 20.20 26.36 9.85
CA GLU A 249 20.87 25.57 8.83
C GLU A 249 20.23 25.70 7.45
N THR A 250 21.00 25.35 6.41
CA THR A 250 20.47 25.30 5.05
C THR A 250 19.43 24.19 4.90
N LYS A 251 18.33 24.50 4.22
CA LYS A 251 17.25 23.55 3.94
C LYS A 251 17.75 22.43 3.01
N PRO A 252 17.34 21.17 3.24
CA PRO A 252 17.76 20.06 2.39
C PRO A 252 17.08 20.12 1.01
N TYR A 253 17.74 19.57 0.00
CA TYR A 253 17.15 19.35 -1.31
C TYR A 253 16.39 18.02 -1.36
N PHE A 254 15.45 17.91 -2.29
CA PHE A 254 14.60 16.76 -2.53
C PHE A 254 14.85 16.10 -3.88
N PHE A 255 14.78 14.78 -3.88
CA PHE A 255 14.71 13.97 -5.08
C PHE A 255 13.53 13.00 -4.99
N LEU A 256 12.55 13.18 -5.86
CA LEU A 256 11.38 12.31 -5.97
C LEU A 256 11.58 11.35 -7.14
N ALA A 257 11.50 10.06 -6.87
CA ALA A 257 11.46 9.03 -7.90
C ALA A 257 10.06 8.41 -7.93
N SER A 258 9.42 8.40 -9.10
CA SER A 258 8.05 7.91 -9.22
C SER A 258 7.80 7.15 -10.52
N ALA A 259 6.68 6.43 -10.55
CA ALA A 259 6.10 5.90 -11.78
C ALA A 259 5.65 7.07 -12.70
N THR A 260 5.12 6.74 -13.88
CA THR A 260 4.57 7.77 -14.77
C THR A 260 3.35 8.42 -14.11
N LEU A 261 3.35 9.74 -14.00
CA LEU A 261 2.29 10.54 -13.40
C LEU A 261 1.63 11.46 -14.43
N SER A 262 0.35 11.77 -14.20
CA SER A 262 -0.48 12.71 -14.96
C SER A 262 0.05 14.14 -14.85
N SER A 263 0.19 14.63 -13.61
CA SER A 263 0.81 15.91 -13.26
C SER A 263 1.79 15.70 -12.10
N ALA A 264 3.06 15.46 -12.47
CA ALA A 264 4.11 15.17 -11.50
C ALA A 264 4.47 16.39 -10.65
N GLU A 265 4.51 17.58 -11.27
CA GLU A 265 4.83 18.83 -10.59
C GLU A 265 3.74 19.25 -9.60
N ASP A 266 2.46 19.14 -9.97
CA ASP A 266 1.36 19.47 -9.04
C ASP A 266 1.34 18.50 -7.86
N PHE A 267 1.58 17.21 -8.12
CA PHE A 267 1.75 16.23 -7.06
C PHE A 267 2.90 16.59 -6.10
N ALA A 268 4.06 16.97 -6.65
CA ALA A 268 5.20 17.38 -5.84
C ALA A 268 4.92 18.67 -5.03
N LYS A 269 4.19 19.63 -5.59
CA LYS A 269 3.76 20.86 -4.91
C LYS A 269 2.81 20.60 -3.75
N MET A 270 1.97 19.57 -3.84
CA MET A 270 1.12 19.15 -2.73
C MET A 270 1.92 18.40 -1.66
N LEU A 271 2.90 17.58 -2.06
CA LEU A 271 3.63 16.73 -1.13
C LEU A 271 4.76 17.46 -0.38
N LEU A 272 5.48 18.35 -1.05
CA LEU A 272 6.67 19.01 -0.51
C LEU A 272 6.34 20.38 0.12
N PRO A 273 7.21 20.89 1.01
CA PRO A 273 7.13 22.28 1.44
C PRO A 273 7.21 23.24 0.25
N VAL A 274 6.45 24.34 0.29
CA VAL A 274 6.34 25.30 -0.82
C VAL A 274 7.71 25.81 -1.27
N GLN A 275 8.62 26.04 -0.33
CA GLN A 275 9.97 26.55 -0.59
C GLN A 275 10.87 25.54 -1.32
N ALA A 276 10.53 24.24 -1.29
CA ALA A 276 11.22 23.23 -2.10
C ALA A 276 10.76 23.23 -3.56
N CYS A 277 9.61 23.85 -3.86
CA CYS A 277 8.95 23.73 -5.15
C CYS A 277 9.35 24.82 -6.14
N GLU A 278 9.97 25.92 -5.69
CA GLU A 278 10.34 27.07 -6.53
C GLU A 278 11.28 26.67 -7.68
N ASP A 279 12.22 25.75 -7.43
CA ASP A 279 13.22 25.27 -8.39
C ASP A 279 13.09 23.77 -8.72
N LEU A 280 11.88 23.20 -8.59
CA LEU A 280 11.67 21.77 -8.87
C LEU A 280 11.76 21.47 -10.37
N LYS A 281 12.63 20.54 -10.75
CA LYS A 281 12.79 20.09 -12.13
C LYS A 281 12.17 18.73 -12.37
N HIS A 282 11.32 18.64 -13.39
CA HIS A 282 10.72 17.38 -13.83
C HIS A 282 11.53 16.75 -14.96
N ILE A 283 12.13 15.58 -14.70
CA ILE A 283 12.72 14.72 -15.72
C ILE A 283 11.74 13.62 -16.06
N LYS A 284 11.28 13.58 -17.32
CA LYS A 284 10.28 12.62 -17.79
C LYS A 284 10.91 11.64 -18.76
N ASP A 285 10.73 10.35 -18.48
CA ASP A 285 11.03 9.33 -19.48
C ASP A 285 10.02 9.42 -20.63
N THR A 286 10.51 9.78 -21.82
CA THR A 286 9.73 9.91 -23.04
C THR A 286 9.51 8.58 -23.75
N THR A 287 9.99 7.46 -23.19
CA THR A 287 9.81 6.13 -23.78
C THR A 287 8.33 5.75 -23.73
N ASN A 288 7.63 5.88 -24.84
CA ASN A 288 6.24 5.47 -24.96
C ASN A 288 6.15 3.96 -25.22
N GLN A 289 5.26 3.29 -24.51
CA GLN A 289 4.91 1.90 -24.81
C GLN A 289 3.98 1.88 -26.03
N GLU A 290 4.31 1.03 -27.00
CA GLU A 290 3.46 0.73 -28.14
C GLU A 290 2.48 -0.38 -27.70
N ILE A 291 1.19 -0.07 -27.69
CA ILE A 291 0.13 -1.02 -27.34
C ILE A 291 -0.74 -1.24 -28.56
N GLU A 292 -0.75 -2.45 -29.10
CA GLU A 292 -1.46 -2.84 -30.31
C GLU A 292 -2.25 -4.13 -30.12
N LEU A 293 -3.31 -4.32 -30.92
CA LEU A 293 -4.04 -5.59 -30.98
C LEU A 293 -3.61 -6.37 -32.22
N ILE A 294 -3.15 -7.60 -32.04
CA ILE A 294 -2.74 -8.50 -33.12
C ILE A 294 -3.58 -9.79 -33.09
N PRO A 295 -3.72 -10.53 -34.20
CA PRO A 295 -4.37 -11.85 -34.17
C PRO A 295 -3.65 -12.80 -33.20
N VAL A 296 -4.41 -13.51 -32.36
CA VAL A 296 -3.83 -14.40 -31.34
C VAL A 296 -3.01 -15.54 -31.97
N SER A 297 -3.37 -15.98 -33.18
CA SER A 297 -2.64 -16.98 -33.96
C SER A 297 -1.22 -16.53 -34.32
N SER A 298 -1.02 -15.24 -34.60
CA SER A 298 0.29 -14.65 -34.94
C SER A 298 1.17 -14.40 -33.72
N ALA A 299 0.56 -14.26 -32.54
CA ALA A 299 1.27 -13.90 -31.31
C ALA A 299 2.33 -14.93 -30.90
N SER A 300 2.06 -16.21 -31.15
CA SER A 300 3.00 -17.28 -30.80
C SER A 300 4.31 -17.21 -31.57
N ASP A 301 4.29 -16.83 -32.85
CA ASP A 301 5.49 -16.75 -33.67
C ASP A 301 6.31 -15.49 -33.33
N GLU A 302 5.66 -14.36 -33.01
CA GLU A 302 6.34 -13.17 -32.46
C GLU A 302 7.02 -13.45 -31.11
N LEU A 303 6.46 -14.34 -30.28
CA LEU A 303 7.11 -14.76 -29.03
C LEU A 303 8.30 -15.71 -29.24
N ILE A 304 8.29 -16.53 -30.30
CA ILE A 304 9.42 -17.39 -30.67
C ILE A 304 10.55 -16.54 -31.27
N HIS A 305 10.19 -15.51 -32.03
CA HIS A 305 11.11 -14.63 -32.76
C HIS A 305 10.87 -13.16 -32.38
N PRO A 306 11.12 -12.76 -31.12
CA PRO A 306 10.86 -11.41 -30.66
C PRO A 306 11.80 -10.41 -31.33
N ARG A 307 11.28 -9.20 -31.54
CA ARG A 307 12.09 -8.02 -31.88
C ARG A 307 13.21 -7.83 -30.85
N THR A 308 14.41 -7.52 -31.33
CA THR A 308 15.60 -7.35 -30.48
C THR A 308 15.85 -5.91 -30.04
N ASP A 309 15.10 -4.96 -30.60
CA ASP A 309 15.21 -3.52 -30.36
C ASP A 309 14.27 -3.02 -29.25
N GLY A 310 13.73 -3.92 -28.43
CA GLY A 310 12.90 -3.55 -27.28
C GLY A 310 12.49 -4.74 -26.42
N LEU A 311 11.62 -4.45 -25.45
CA LEU A 311 11.01 -5.46 -24.58
C LEU A 311 9.60 -5.77 -25.08
N LEU A 312 9.30 -7.06 -25.22
CA LEU A 312 8.01 -7.56 -25.69
C LEU A 312 7.24 -8.25 -24.58
N ARG A 313 5.96 -7.88 -24.44
CA ARG A 313 4.96 -8.62 -23.67
C ARG A 313 3.73 -8.89 -24.54
N MET A 314 3.25 -10.13 -24.52
CA MET A 314 1.95 -10.52 -25.07
C MET A 314 0.96 -10.72 -23.94
N VAL A 315 -0.25 -10.18 -24.08
CA VAL A 315 -1.36 -10.46 -23.18
C VAL A 315 -2.43 -11.24 -23.92
N PHE A 316 -2.75 -12.43 -23.40
CA PHE A 316 -3.86 -13.27 -23.84
C PHE A 316 -5.00 -13.10 -22.84
N LEU A 317 -6.19 -12.80 -23.38
CA LEU A 317 -7.42 -12.66 -22.61
C LEU A 317 -8.23 -13.95 -22.78
N LEU A 318 -8.65 -14.57 -21.67
CA LEU A 318 -9.54 -15.72 -21.68
C LEU A 318 -10.91 -15.26 -21.17
N ASP A 319 -11.94 -15.37 -22.02
CA ASP A 319 -13.32 -15.06 -21.65
C ASP A 319 -13.94 -16.25 -20.90
N CYS A 320 -13.94 -16.17 -19.58
CA CYS A 320 -14.41 -17.22 -18.68
C CYS A 320 -15.87 -17.06 -18.25
N GLU A 321 -16.69 -16.24 -18.94
CA GLU A 321 -18.06 -15.87 -18.52
C GLU A 321 -18.88 -17.06 -18.00
N ASN A 322 -18.88 -18.13 -18.79
CA ASN A 322 -19.75 -19.30 -18.60
C ASN A 322 -18.95 -20.60 -18.54
N VAL A 323 -17.62 -20.52 -18.46
CA VAL A 323 -16.73 -21.67 -18.51
C VAL A 323 -15.81 -21.65 -17.30
N LYS A 324 -15.94 -22.66 -16.43
CA LYS A 324 -15.01 -22.86 -15.32
C LYS A 324 -13.68 -23.34 -15.87
N VAL A 325 -12.71 -22.43 -15.96
CA VAL A 325 -11.36 -22.73 -16.46
C VAL A 325 -10.49 -23.30 -15.34
N ASP A 326 -9.97 -24.51 -15.54
CA ASP A 326 -9.06 -25.14 -14.61
C ASP A 326 -7.60 -24.75 -14.89
N ILE A 327 -7.27 -23.48 -14.61
CA ILE A 327 -5.91 -22.94 -14.74
C ILE A 327 -4.87 -23.77 -13.96
N PRO A 328 -5.11 -24.22 -12.71
CA PRO A 328 -4.18 -25.10 -12.01
C PRO A 328 -3.80 -26.35 -12.80
N LYS A 329 -4.77 -27.00 -13.46
CA LYS A 329 -4.52 -28.17 -14.31
C LYS A 329 -3.67 -27.83 -15.54
N PHE A 330 -3.87 -26.65 -16.14
CA PHE A 330 -3.02 -26.17 -17.22
C PHE A 330 -1.58 -25.90 -16.73
N MET A 331 -1.45 -25.25 -15.57
CA MET A 331 -0.16 -24.96 -14.95
C MET A 331 0.61 -26.24 -14.59
N SER A 332 -0.11 -27.27 -14.17
CA SER A 332 0.44 -28.57 -13.82
C SER A 332 0.56 -29.51 -15.02
N SER A 333 0.35 -29.09 -16.27
CA SER A 333 0.46 -29.97 -17.44
C SER A 333 1.75 -29.77 -18.23
N LYS A 334 2.40 -30.86 -18.67
CA LYS A 334 3.51 -30.82 -19.64
C LYS A 334 3.10 -30.17 -20.97
N ASN A 335 1.86 -30.40 -21.39
CA ASN A 335 1.28 -29.80 -22.60
C ASN A 335 0.61 -28.44 -22.31
N GLY A 336 0.75 -27.91 -21.08
CA GLY A 336 0.31 -26.58 -20.68
C GLY A 336 1.51 -25.64 -20.54
N LEU A 337 1.91 -25.34 -19.31
CA LEU A 337 3.11 -24.53 -19.04
C LEU A 337 4.44 -25.23 -19.35
N GLY A 338 4.49 -26.57 -19.45
CA GLY A 338 5.75 -27.30 -19.66
C GLY A 338 6.68 -27.23 -18.45
N ASP A 339 7.98 -27.50 -18.60
CA ASP A 339 8.99 -27.59 -17.52
C ASP A 339 10.16 -26.61 -17.66
N ASN A 340 10.18 -25.79 -18.71
CA ASN A 340 11.32 -24.91 -19.01
C ASN A 340 11.07 -23.43 -18.69
N VAL A 341 9.82 -22.97 -18.60
CA VAL A 341 9.52 -21.55 -18.32
C VAL A 341 9.26 -21.32 -16.84
N ASN A 342 9.71 -20.20 -16.29
CA ASN A 342 9.29 -19.79 -14.96
C ASN A 342 8.00 -18.96 -15.03
N ALA A 343 7.05 -19.25 -14.15
CA ALA A 343 5.76 -18.60 -14.12
C ALA A 343 5.51 -17.90 -12.78
N ILE A 344 4.78 -16.79 -12.81
CA ILE A 344 4.19 -16.14 -11.64
C ILE A 344 2.67 -16.22 -11.73
N TYR A 345 2.04 -16.66 -10.64
CA TYR A 345 0.60 -16.68 -10.46
C TYR A 345 0.24 -15.70 -9.35
N PHE A 346 -0.61 -14.72 -9.66
CA PHE A 346 -1.12 -13.78 -8.67
C PHE A 346 -2.40 -14.31 -8.03
N SER A 347 -2.31 -14.60 -6.74
CA SER A 347 -3.41 -15.01 -5.87
C SER A 347 -3.93 -13.82 -5.08
N GLN A 348 -5.25 -13.71 -4.93
CA GLN A 348 -5.89 -12.65 -4.15
C GLN A 348 -5.70 -12.80 -2.62
N SER A 349 -5.28 -13.98 -2.14
CA SER A 349 -5.03 -14.16 -0.72
C SER A 349 -3.95 -15.19 -0.42
N LYS A 350 -3.25 -14.98 0.71
CA LYS A 350 -2.26 -15.91 1.27
C LYS A 350 -2.85 -17.33 1.43
N TYR A 351 -4.12 -17.39 1.83
CA TYR A 351 -4.89 -18.63 1.97
C TYR A 351 -5.04 -19.37 0.63
N ARG A 352 -5.53 -18.68 -0.42
CA ARG A 352 -5.66 -19.27 -1.77
C ARG A 352 -4.30 -19.72 -2.32
N SER A 353 -3.22 -19.00 -2.02
CA SER A 353 -1.86 -19.36 -2.44
C SER A 353 -1.42 -20.72 -1.89
N LYS A 354 -1.65 -20.96 -0.59
CA LYS A 354 -1.29 -22.23 0.07
C LYS A 354 -2.09 -23.41 -0.46
N ARG A 355 -3.38 -23.20 -0.74
CA ARG A 355 -4.26 -24.21 -1.33
C ARG A 355 -3.87 -24.54 -2.77
N LEU A 356 -3.59 -23.52 -3.58
CA LEU A 356 -3.11 -23.72 -4.93
C LEU A 356 -1.82 -24.54 -4.93
N LYS A 357 -0.87 -24.25 -4.02
CA LYS A 357 0.35 -25.05 -3.90
C LYS A 357 0.06 -26.52 -3.58
N LEU A 358 -0.82 -26.81 -2.61
CA LEU A 358 -1.23 -28.19 -2.29
C LEU A 358 -1.82 -28.90 -3.51
N ARG A 359 -2.69 -28.21 -4.25
CA ARG A 359 -3.32 -28.73 -5.45
C ARG A 359 -2.29 -29.04 -6.53
N LEU A 360 -1.40 -28.11 -6.85
CA LEU A 360 -0.34 -28.30 -7.84
C LEU A 360 0.59 -29.47 -7.46
N MET A 361 0.95 -29.60 -6.18
CA MET A 361 1.77 -30.73 -5.69
C MET A 361 1.08 -32.09 -5.83
N LYS A 362 -0.26 -32.13 -5.74
CA LYS A 362 -1.06 -33.34 -5.95
C LYS A 362 -1.19 -33.68 -7.43
N GLU A 363 -1.42 -32.68 -8.27
CA GLU A 363 -1.68 -32.85 -9.71
C GLU A 363 -0.41 -33.14 -10.51
N ASN A 364 0.75 -32.59 -10.16
CA ASN A 364 1.98 -32.87 -10.88
C ASN A 364 3.28 -32.66 -10.07
N LYS A 365 4.29 -33.51 -10.34
CA LYS A 365 5.66 -33.42 -9.82
C LYS A 365 6.67 -32.81 -10.81
N VAL A 366 6.23 -32.42 -12.01
CA VAL A 366 7.14 -31.96 -13.09
C VAL A 366 7.60 -30.51 -12.88
N ARG A 367 6.87 -29.69 -12.11
CA ARG A 367 7.20 -28.29 -11.83
C ARG A 367 7.20 -28.06 -10.33
N ASP A 368 8.14 -27.24 -9.86
CA ASP A 368 8.15 -26.78 -8.47
C ASP A 368 7.22 -25.58 -8.28
N ALA A 369 6.46 -25.58 -7.17
CA ALA A 369 5.61 -24.46 -6.78
C ALA A 369 6.11 -23.83 -5.49
N VAL A 370 6.32 -22.51 -5.51
CA VAL A 370 6.88 -21.75 -4.39
C VAL A 370 5.93 -20.61 -4.05
N ILE A 371 5.62 -20.43 -2.77
CA ILE A 371 4.79 -19.32 -2.30
C ILE A 371 5.69 -18.14 -2.00
N TYR A 372 5.20 -16.94 -2.31
CA TYR A 372 5.81 -15.68 -1.91
C TYR A 372 4.75 -14.69 -1.41
N ASP A 373 4.79 -14.35 -0.13
CA ASP A 373 3.91 -13.34 0.45
C ASP A 373 4.60 -12.58 1.59
N ALA A 374 3.93 -11.55 2.12
CA ALA A 374 4.46 -10.66 3.13
C ALA A 374 4.69 -11.31 4.51
N ASP A 375 4.19 -12.52 4.75
CA ASP A 375 4.37 -13.24 6.03
C ASP A 375 5.63 -14.11 6.01
N LEU A 376 6.23 -14.35 4.84
CA LEU A 376 7.48 -15.07 4.75
C LEU A 376 8.62 -14.31 5.44
N PRO A 377 9.45 -15.00 6.24
CA PRO A 377 10.66 -14.43 6.81
C PRO A 377 11.55 -13.81 5.71
N PRO A 378 12.21 -12.66 5.96
CA PRO A 378 13.07 -12.00 4.98
C PRO A 378 14.11 -12.93 4.33
N LYS A 379 14.74 -13.80 5.14
CA LYS A 379 15.68 -14.82 4.66
C LYS A 379 15.05 -15.73 3.60
N ARG A 380 13.83 -16.21 3.87
CA ARG A 380 13.11 -17.10 2.96
C ARG A 380 12.69 -16.39 1.68
N ARG A 381 12.24 -15.14 1.76
CA ARG A 381 11.92 -14.31 0.58
C ARG A 381 13.13 -14.21 -0.36
N ARG A 382 14.31 -13.90 0.18
CA ARG A 382 15.56 -13.85 -0.59
C ARG A 382 16.00 -15.18 -1.17
N GLU A 383 15.82 -16.28 -0.43
CA GLU A 383 16.08 -17.62 -0.97
C GLU A 383 15.20 -17.90 -2.19
N VAL A 384 13.92 -17.51 -2.15
CA VAL A 384 13.01 -17.63 -3.29
C VAL A 384 13.41 -16.72 -4.46
N GLU A 385 13.77 -15.47 -4.18
CA GLU A 385 14.27 -14.53 -5.21
C GLU A 385 15.55 -15.04 -5.90
N LYS A 386 16.53 -15.50 -5.12
CA LYS A 386 17.77 -16.10 -5.65
C LYS A 386 17.49 -17.38 -6.41
N LEU A 387 16.60 -18.23 -5.90
CA LEU A 387 16.17 -19.45 -6.58
C LEU A 387 15.65 -19.12 -7.98
N LEU A 388 14.75 -18.16 -8.12
CA LEU A 388 14.18 -17.77 -9.42
C LEU A 388 15.20 -17.10 -10.33
N ASN A 389 16.04 -16.21 -9.80
CA ASN A 389 17.03 -15.49 -10.60
C ASN A 389 18.18 -16.39 -11.11
N ASN A 390 18.60 -17.39 -10.32
CA ASN A 390 19.66 -18.33 -10.68
C ASN A 390 19.16 -19.51 -11.53
N ASN A 391 17.87 -19.81 -11.50
CA ASN A 391 17.29 -20.98 -12.16
C ASN A 391 16.24 -20.55 -13.19
N ARG A 392 16.71 -19.84 -14.22
CA ARG A 392 15.87 -19.20 -15.24
C ARG A 392 15.11 -20.21 -16.12
N ASP A 393 15.59 -21.46 -16.21
CA ASP A 393 15.06 -22.51 -17.11
C ASP A 393 14.50 -23.74 -16.35
N LYS A 394 14.18 -23.63 -15.05
CA LYS A 394 13.83 -24.80 -14.21
C LYS A 394 12.34 -25.10 -14.07
N GLY A 395 11.46 -24.32 -14.70
CA GLY A 395 10.03 -24.62 -14.64
C GLY A 395 9.38 -24.29 -13.28
N ILE A 396 9.82 -23.22 -12.62
CA ILE A 396 9.32 -22.85 -11.28
C ILE A 396 8.04 -22.02 -11.41
N THR A 397 7.07 -22.30 -10.55
CA THR A 397 5.82 -21.54 -10.44
C THR A 397 5.80 -20.78 -9.11
N LEU A 398 5.98 -19.46 -9.18
CA LEU A 398 5.88 -18.54 -8.06
C LEU A 398 4.42 -18.16 -7.84
N ILE A 399 3.86 -18.49 -6.68
CA ILE A 399 2.50 -18.13 -6.29
C ILE A 399 2.62 -16.96 -5.31
N GLY A 400 2.22 -15.77 -5.72
CA GLY A 400 2.33 -14.58 -4.88
C GLY A 400 1.07 -13.77 -4.74
N THR A 401 1.07 -12.87 -3.77
CA THR A 401 -0.01 -11.88 -3.55
C THR A 401 0.45 -10.49 -4.02
N SER A 402 -0.25 -9.43 -3.60
CA SER A 402 0.18 -8.04 -3.77
C SER A 402 1.59 -7.74 -3.22
N ALA A 403 2.14 -8.61 -2.37
CA ALA A 403 3.53 -8.51 -1.90
C ALA A 403 4.58 -8.54 -3.04
N LEU A 404 4.21 -9.00 -4.24
CA LEU A 404 5.06 -8.98 -5.44
C LEU A 404 4.74 -7.82 -6.40
N GLU A 405 3.76 -6.96 -6.10
CA GLU A 405 3.39 -5.82 -6.95
C GLU A 405 4.45 -4.72 -6.95
N LEU A 406 5.18 -4.56 -5.83
CA LEU A 406 6.19 -3.52 -5.66
C LEU A 406 7.54 -4.10 -5.19
N GLY A 407 8.62 -3.61 -5.79
CA GLY A 407 9.96 -3.67 -5.18
C GLY A 407 10.78 -4.96 -5.18
N VAL A 408 10.28 -6.08 -5.70
CA VAL A 408 11.09 -7.31 -5.82
C VAL A 408 11.69 -7.45 -7.22
N ASP A 409 13.01 -7.59 -7.32
CA ASP A 409 13.70 -7.72 -8.60
C ASP A 409 13.89 -9.20 -8.99
N ILE A 410 12.84 -9.77 -9.59
CA ILE A 410 12.85 -11.13 -10.13
C ILE A 410 12.89 -11.05 -11.66
N GLU A 411 14.08 -11.10 -12.24
CA GLU A 411 14.27 -11.07 -13.70
C GLU A 411 13.91 -12.40 -14.36
N GLY A 412 13.98 -13.50 -13.60
CA GLY A 412 13.82 -14.86 -14.10
C GLY A 412 12.39 -15.35 -14.30
N LEU A 413 11.41 -14.46 -14.52
CA LEU A 413 9.99 -14.82 -14.75
C LEU A 413 9.60 -14.58 -16.22
N ASP A 414 8.94 -15.56 -16.83
CA ASP A 414 8.60 -15.55 -18.25
C ASP A 414 7.08 -15.49 -18.50
N VAL A 415 6.28 -16.17 -17.66
CA VAL A 415 4.82 -16.22 -17.80
C VAL A 415 4.13 -15.64 -16.57
N CYS A 416 3.17 -14.73 -16.75
CA CYS A 416 2.35 -14.16 -15.69
C CYS A 416 0.90 -14.63 -15.85
N ILE A 417 0.31 -15.16 -14.78
CA ILE A 417 -1.07 -15.62 -14.76
C ILE A 417 -1.84 -14.76 -13.74
N ILE A 418 -2.86 -14.08 -14.25
CA ILE A 418 -3.80 -13.28 -13.45
C ILE A 418 -5.17 -13.94 -13.57
N GLN A 419 -5.53 -14.74 -12.57
CA GLN A 419 -6.83 -15.44 -12.57
C GLN A 419 -7.99 -14.50 -12.19
N GLU A 420 -7.72 -13.49 -11.37
CA GLU A 420 -8.70 -12.49 -10.94
C GLU A 420 -8.06 -11.11 -11.10
N ILE A 421 -8.73 -10.21 -11.83
CA ILE A 421 -8.17 -8.91 -12.17
C ILE A 421 -7.98 -8.08 -10.89
N PRO A 422 -6.77 -7.57 -10.58
CA PRO A 422 -6.51 -6.81 -9.34
C PRO A 422 -7.30 -5.53 -9.30
N PRO A 423 -7.77 -5.01 -8.16
CA PRO A 423 -8.68 -3.85 -8.11
C PRO A 423 -8.27 -2.68 -9.02
N SER A 424 -7.04 -2.15 -8.93
CA SER A 424 -6.66 -1.00 -9.75
C SER A 424 -5.99 -1.38 -11.09
N GLN A 425 -6.10 -0.49 -12.07
CA GLN A 425 -5.35 -0.60 -13.34
C GLN A 425 -3.84 -0.52 -13.09
N ALA A 426 -3.40 0.32 -12.14
CA ALA A 426 -2.00 0.44 -11.76
C ALA A 426 -1.45 -0.90 -11.25
N ASP A 427 -2.18 -1.60 -10.37
CA ASP A 427 -1.80 -2.93 -9.87
C ASP A 427 -1.73 -3.94 -11.02
N MET A 428 -2.68 -3.89 -11.97
CA MET A 428 -2.68 -4.75 -13.16
C MET A 428 -1.41 -4.56 -14.00
N LEU A 429 -1.04 -3.31 -14.29
CA LEU A 429 0.17 -2.96 -15.02
C LEU A 429 1.44 -3.36 -14.26
N GLN A 430 1.46 -3.18 -12.93
CA GLN A 430 2.58 -3.61 -12.09
C GLN A 430 2.74 -5.15 -12.05
N ARG A 431 1.64 -5.90 -11.96
CA ARG A 431 1.63 -7.37 -11.99
C ARG A 431 2.13 -7.91 -13.33
N MET A 432 1.67 -7.35 -14.46
CA MET A 432 2.12 -7.80 -15.78
C MET A 432 3.57 -7.39 -16.07
N GLY A 433 4.02 -6.25 -15.52
CA GLY A 433 5.40 -5.76 -15.64
C GLY A 433 6.46 -6.64 -14.95
N ARG A 434 6.05 -7.74 -14.32
CA ARG A 434 6.93 -8.76 -13.72
C ARG A 434 7.55 -9.70 -14.76
N VAL A 435 6.96 -9.83 -15.94
CA VAL A 435 7.48 -10.64 -17.05
C VAL A 435 7.94 -9.76 -18.21
N GLY A 436 8.67 -10.32 -19.17
CA GLY A 436 9.12 -9.58 -20.36
C GLY A 436 10.10 -8.45 -20.03
N ARG A 437 11.06 -8.73 -19.15
CA ARG A 437 12.15 -7.80 -18.77
C ARG A 437 13.43 -8.03 -19.59
N ARG A 438 13.43 -9.02 -20.47
CA ARG A 438 14.60 -9.47 -21.24
C ARG A 438 14.29 -9.47 -22.74
N VAL A 439 15.30 -9.20 -23.55
CA VAL A 439 15.19 -9.18 -25.03
C VAL A 439 15.04 -10.60 -25.57
N ASP A 440 15.82 -11.50 -25.02
CA ASP A 440 15.91 -12.92 -25.38
C ASP A 440 14.83 -13.78 -24.70
N SER A 441 14.00 -13.19 -23.83
CA SER A 441 12.86 -13.85 -23.20
C SER A 441 11.67 -12.89 -23.09
N PRO A 442 10.77 -12.86 -24.10
CA PRO A 442 9.58 -12.04 -24.05
C PRO A 442 8.62 -12.56 -22.98
N GLY A 443 7.74 -11.68 -22.49
CA GLY A 443 6.76 -12.03 -21.46
C GLY A 443 5.44 -12.50 -22.06
N LEU A 444 4.87 -13.57 -21.51
CA LEU A 444 3.48 -13.94 -21.79
C LEU A 444 2.62 -13.68 -20.55
N VAL A 445 1.49 -13.00 -20.73
CA VAL A 445 0.52 -12.72 -19.68
C VAL A 445 -0.79 -13.41 -20.06
N ILE A 446 -1.34 -14.21 -19.16
CA ILE A 446 -2.62 -14.89 -19.32
C ILE A 446 -3.58 -14.30 -18.30
N MET A 447 -4.63 -13.63 -18.76
CA MET A 447 -5.66 -13.02 -17.93
C MET A 447 -6.97 -13.76 -18.08
N CYS A 448 -7.51 -14.25 -16.97
CA CYS A 448 -8.84 -14.83 -16.93
C CYS A 448 -9.85 -13.74 -16.60
N LEU A 449 -10.83 -13.56 -17.48
CA LEU A 449 -11.86 -12.54 -17.37
C LEU A 449 -13.18 -13.21 -17.03
N SER A 450 -13.73 -12.88 -15.88
CA SER A 450 -15.00 -13.42 -15.38
C SER A 450 -16.20 -12.73 -16.04
N SER A 451 -17.42 -13.07 -15.60
CA SER A 451 -18.63 -12.31 -15.93
C SER A 451 -18.69 -10.96 -15.21
N GLU A 452 -17.76 -10.66 -14.30
CA GLU A 452 -17.73 -9.38 -13.61
C GLU A 452 -17.62 -8.24 -14.63
N PRO A 453 -18.42 -7.18 -14.50
CA PRO A 453 -18.50 -6.13 -15.52
C PRO A 453 -17.17 -5.42 -15.80
N ARG A 454 -16.32 -5.36 -14.79
CA ARG A 454 -14.97 -4.82 -14.95
C ARG A 454 -14.13 -5.65 -15.93
N ASP A 455 -14.21 -6.97 -15.82
CA ASP A 455 -13.49 -7.87 -16.71
C ASP A 455 -14.05 -7.75 -18.13
N ARG A 456 -15.37 -7.50 -18.25
CA ARG A 456 -16.04 -7.19 -19.53
C ARG A 456 -15.55 -5.89 -20.17
N SER A 457 -15.33 -4.83 -19.38
CA SER A 457 -14.85 -3.56 -19.94
C SER A 457 -13.45 -3.69 -20.56
N ILE A 458 -12.63 -4.64 -20.07
CA ILE A 458 -11.35 -5.00 -20.70
C ILE A 458 -11.60 -5.64 -22.08
N LEU A 459 -12.60 -6.50 -22.25
CA LEU A 459 -12.95 -7.09 -23.55
C LEU A 459 -13.55 -6.08 -24.54
N ASP A 460 -14.31 -5.11 -24.04
CA ASP A 460 -14.94 -4.07 -24.86
C ASP A 460 -13.92 -3.08 -25.42
N ALA A 461 -12.87 -2.76 -24.65
CA ALA A 461 -11.83 -1.81 -25.03
C ALA A 461 -10.41 -2.30 -24.63
N PRO A 462 -9.93 -3.42 -25.20
CA PRO A 462 -8.72 -4.11 -24.72
C PRO A 462 -7.44 -3.33 -24.96
N GLN A 463 -7.41 -2.40 -25.91
CA GLN A 463 -6.24 -1.53 -26.10
C GLN A 463 -6.20 -0.41 -25.05
N GLU A 464 -7.36 0.20 -24.74
CA GLU A 464 -7.46 1.31 -23.80
C GLU A 464 -7.26 0.85 -22.34
N ALA A 465 -7.71 -0.35 -22.00
CA ALA A 465 -7.55 -0.93 -20.66
C ALA A 465 -6.08 -1.04 -20.20
N PHE A 466 -5.11 -0.96 -21.12
CA PHE A 466 -3.68 -1.08 -20.86
C PHE A 466 -2.91 0.23 -21.04
N LYS A 467 -3.58 1.30 -21.49
CA LYS A 467 -3.00 2.64 -21.53
C LYS A 467 -3.09 3.28 -20.15
N LEU A 468 -1.99 3.86 -19.67
CA LEU A 468 -1.98 4.62 -18.43
C LEU A 468 -2.98 5.78 -18.50
N ASP A 469 -3.94 5.81 -17.58
CA ASP A 469 -4.83 6.95 -17.40
C ASP A 469 -4.07 8.11 -16.75
N LEU A 470 -3.54 9.01 -17.59
CA LEU A 470 -2.82 10.20 -17.17
C LEU A 470 -3.76 11.38 -16.87
N THR A 471 -5.04 11.15 -16.59
CA THR A 471 -5.99 12.24 -16.28
C THR A 471 -6.29 12.42 -14.79
N LYS A 472 -6.04 11.40 -13.96
CA LYS A 472 -6.31 11.47 -12.51
C LYS A 472 -5.13 12.04 -11.74
N THR A 473 -5.38 13.07 -10.93
CA THR A 473 -4.42 13.59 -9.95
C THR A 473 -4.35 12.67 -8.74
N ILE A 474 -3.21 12.65 -8.07
CA ILE A 474 -3.02 11.89 -6.84
C ILE A 474 -3.53 12.76 -5.67
N PRO A 475 -4.52 12.29 -4.89
CA PRO A 475 -5.15 13.09 -3.85
C PRO A 475 -4.25 13.23 -2.60
N ILE A 476 -4.14 14.43 -2.03
CA ILE A 476 -3.50 14.70 -0.73
C ILE A 476 -4.37 15.72 0.05
N PRO A 477 -5.06 15.32 1.12
CA PRO A 477 -6.01 16.16 1.84
C PRO A 477 -5.31 17.07 2.85
N LEU A 478 -4.69 18.15 2.38
CA LEU A 478 -3.91 19.07 3.23
C LEU A 478 -4.77 19.90 4.21
N HIS A 479 -6.07 19.97 3.97
CA HIS A 479 -7.05 20.69 4.78
C HIS A 479 -7.39 20.00 6.13
N LEU A 480 -6.84 18.81 6.41
CA LEU A 480 -7.13 18.05 7.63
C LEU A 480 -6.46 18.66 8.87
N GLU A 481 -7.25 19.40 9.66
CA GLU A 481 -6.81 20.02 10.92
C GLU A 481 -6.25 19.01 11.92
N MET A 482 -6.87 17.83 12.03
CA MET A 482 -6.41 16.77 12.93
C MET A 482 -4.96 16.36 12.64
N VAL A 483 -4.63 16.14 11.36
CA VAL A 483 -3.27 15.77 10.93
C VAL A 483 -2.32 16.93 11.18
N LYS A 484 -2.71 18.14 10.76
CA LYS A 484 -1.92 19.37 10.94
C LYS A 484 -1.56 19.61 12.42
N TRP A 485 -2.55 19.65 13.31
CA TRP A 485 -2.34 19.93 14.74
C TRP A 485 -1.53 18.86 15.43
N ARG A 486 -1.72 17.59 15.07
CA ARG A 486 -0.87 16.49 15.57
C ARG A 486 0.60 16.74 15.24
N HIS A 487 0.89 17.14 14.00
CA HIS A 487 2.25 17.47 13.58
C HIS A 487 2.80 18.73 14.25
N MET A 488 1.97 19.75 14.48
CA MET A 488 2.38 20.94 15.25
C MET A 488 2.71 20.58 16.72
N LEU A 489 1.89 19.74 17.36
CA LEU A 489 2.15 19.22 18.71
C LEU A 489 3.43 18.41 18.74
N ALA A 490 3.70 17.61 17.70
CA ALA A 490 4.97 16.91 17.54
C ALA A 490 6.16 17.88 17.48
N ALA A 491 6.06 18.95 16.67
CA ALA A 491 7.11 19.98 16.58
C ALA A 491 7.38 20.63 17.95
N TYR A 492 6.33 20.95 18.71
CA TYR A 492 6.50 21.42 20.09
C TYR A 492 7.22 20.39 20.96
N ILE A 493 6.79 19.13 20.95
CA ILE A 493 7.37 18.06 21.78
C ILE A 493 8.86 17.82 21.45
N GLU A 494 9.22 17.92 20.17
CA GLU A 494 10.58 17.74 19.66
C GLU A 494 11.53 18.88 20.08
N TRP A 495 11.01 20.10 20.18
CA TRP A 495 11.80 21.31 20.45
C TRP A 495 11.69 21.86 21.88
N MET A 496 10.65 21.47 22.63
CA MET A 496 10.33 22.01 23.97
C MET A 496 11.52 22.03 24.91
N ALA A 497 12.30 20.94 24.95
CA ALA A 497 13.44 20.82 25.85
C ALA A 497 14.56 21.82 25.49
N ALA A 498 14.86 21.98 24.20
CA ALA A 498 15.87 22.93 23.72
C ALA A 498 15.42 24.38 23.94
N LEU A 499 14.16 24.68 23.64
CA LEU A 499 13.56 26.01 23.84
C LEU A 499 13.57 26.44 25.31
N LYS A 500 13.31 25.51 26.24
CA LYS A 500 13.36 25.78 27.70
C LYS A 500 14.78 25.98 28.23
N LYS A 501 15.76 25.27 27.65
CA LYS A 501 17.17 25.40 28.03
C LYS A 501 17.86 26.63 27.41
N GLY A 502 17.24 27.26 26.41
CA GLY A 502 17.85 28.34 25.64
C GLY A 502 18.77 27.86 24.51
N ASP A 503 18.77 26.56 24.22
CA ASP A 503 19.52 25.96 23.10
C ASP A 503 18.88 26.28 21.73
N ALA A 504 17.63 26.77 21.74
CA ALA A 504 16.89 27.22 20.57
C ALA A 504 16.04 28.46 20.90
N SER A 505 15.82 29.31 19.92
CA SER A 505 15.05 30.56 20.04
C SER A 505 13.55 30.31 19.89
N TRP A 506 12.75 30.83 20.84
CA TRP A 506 11.29 30.86 20.71
C TRP A 506 10.83 31.69 19.51
N THR A 507 11.54 32.77 19.19
CA THR A 507 11.22 33.64 18.06
C THR A 507 11.37 32.89 16.74
N ASP A 508 12.49 32.19 16.56
CA ASP A 508 12.77 31.45 15.33
C ASP A 508 11.84 30.26 15.19
N PHE A 509 11.58 29.54 16.28
CA PHE A 509 10.59 28.45 16.31
C PHE A 509 9.17 28.93 15.97
N ASN A 510 8.72 30.05 16.53
CA ASN A 510 7.40 30.60 16.23
C ASN A 510 7.32 31.13 14.79
N ASN A 511 8.36 31.80 14.28
CA ASN A 511 8.41 32.24 12.90
C ASN A 511 8.34 31.04 11.95
N ALA A 512 9.11 29.99 12.21
CA ALA A 512 9.08 28.77 11.42
C ALA A 512 7.70 28.08 11.48
N LEU A 513 7.07 27.97 12.67
CA LEU A 513 5.68 27.49 12.77
C LEU A 513 4.72 28.29 11.89
N LYS A 514 4.82 29.62 11.91
CA LYS A 514 3.99 30.49 11.06
C LYS A 514 4.22 30.21 9.58
N THR A 515 5.47 30.04 9.17
CA THR A 515 5.86 29.80 7.78
C THR A 515 5.33 28.47 7.25
N TYR A 516 5.46 27.40 8.04
CA TYR A 516 5.22 26.03 7.57
C TYR A 516 3.83 25.48 7.94
N PHE A 517 3.17 26.06 8.95
CA PHE A 517 1.82 25.66 9.37
C PHE A 517 0.80 26.81 9.26
N GLY A 518 1.21 28.03 8.89
CA GLY A 518 0.31 29.17 8.72
C GLY A 518 -0.22 29.80 10.02
N GLU A 519 0.13 29.24 11.18
CA GLU A 519 -0.35 29.71 12.49
C GLU A 519 0.68 29.45 13.61
N THR A 520 0.55 30.19 14.72
CA THR A 520 1.48 30.12 15.88
C THR A 520 0.73 30.08 17.22
N PRO A 521 -0.11 29.06 17.47
CA PRO A 521 -0.80 28.92 18.75
C PRO A 521 0.20 28.64 19.87
N LYS A 522 -0.11 28.97 21.13
CA LYS A 522 0.74 28.50 22.24
C LYS A 522 0.51 26.99 22.44
N TYR A 523 1.53 26.29 22.94
CA TYR A 523 1.43 24.85 23.18
C TYR A 523 0.24 24.43 24.06
N PRO A 524 -0.07 25.09 25.21
CA PRO A 524 -1.22 24.73 26.02
C PRO A 524 -2.54 24.87 25.24
N ASP A 525 -2.73 25.98 24.55
CA ASP A 525 -3.93 26.29 23.77
C ASP A 525 -4.14 25.27 22.63
N LEU A 526 -3.06 24.92 21.91
CA LEU A 526 -3.11 23.91 20.86
C LEU A 526 -3.43 22.52 21.41
N LYS A 527 -2.83 22.17 22.56
CA LYS A 527 -3.09 20.89 23.22
C LYS A 527 -4.56 20.82 23.66
N GLU A 528 -5.05 21.83 24.36
CA GLU A 528 -6.45 21.92 24.81
C GLU A 528 -7.41 21.81 23.63
N ARG A 529 -7.19 22.59 22.56
CA ARG A 529 -7.96 22.52 21.30
C ARG A 529 -7.99 21.10 20.71
N PHE A 530 -6.88 20.37 20.76
CA PHE A 530 -6.81 18.98 20.29
C PHE A 530 -7.55 18.02 21.24
N GLU A 531 -7.36 18.14 22.56
CA GLU A 531 -8.01 17.28 23.56
C GLU A 531 -9.53 17.42 23.52
N GLU A 532 -10.04 18.65 23.43
CA GLU A 532 -11.48 18.95 23.38
C GLU A 532 -12.15 18.27 22.19
N ARG A 533 -11.51 18.27 21.02
CA ARG A 533 -12.08 17.76 19.76
C ARG A 533 -11.77 16.30 19.50
N TYR A 534 -10.56 15.84 19.83
CA TYR A 534 -10.03 14.53 19.45
C TYR A 534 -9.45 13.71 20.63
N GLY A 535 -9.34 14.25 21.84
CA GLY A 535 -8.71 13.57 23.00
C GLY A 535 -9.39 12.26 23.41
N SER A 536 -10.67 12.07 23.07
CA SER A 536 -11.39 10.81 23.30
C SER A 536 -11.15 9.74 22.21
N LEU A 537 -10.46 10.09 21.11
CA LEU A 537 -10.08 9.19 20.01
C LEU A 537 -8.67 8.62 20.18
N VAL A 538 -7.75 9.38 20.76
CA VAL A 538 -6.33 9.05 20.86
C VAL A 538 -5.86 9.21 22.29
N ASP A 539 -5.06 8.27 22.79
CA ASP A 539 -4.44 8.40 24.12
C ASP A 539 -3.30 9.42 24.08
N THR A 540 -3.61 10.64 24.48
CA THR A 540 -2.69 11.79 24.51
C THR A 540 -1.78 11.83 25.74
N SER A 541 -1.95 10.90 26.69
CA SER A 541 -1.13 10.83 27.90
C SER A 541 0.31 10.37 27.62
N GLU A 542 0.50 9.55 26.57
CA GLU A 542 1.81 9.06 26.17
C GLU A 542 2.52 10.03 25.22
N ARG A 543 3.66 10.62 25.60
CA ARG A 543 4.40 11.58 24.74
C ARG A 543 4.56 11.16 23.27
N ALA A 544 4.73 9.87 23.00
CA ALA A 544 4.92 9.32 21.66
C ALA A 544 3.63 9.27 20.79
N TRP A 545 2.46 9.58 21.34
CA TRP A 545 1.18 9.49 20.65
C TRP A 545 1.17 10.29 19.35
N VAL A 546 1.84 11.44 19.31
CA VAL A 546 1.91 12.32 18.12
C VAL A 546 2.59 11.65 16.93
N HIS A 547 3.45 10.63 17.15
CA HIS A 547 4.15 9.90 16.09
C HIS A 547 3.45 8.61 15.65
N LYS A 548 2.45 8.14 16.43
CA LYS A 548 1.65 6.96 16.08
C LYS A 548 0.77 7.22 14.86
N GLY A 549 0.18 6.18 14.25
CA GLY A 549 -0.85 6.36 13.21
C GLY A 549 -0.42 7.12 11.96
N PHE A 550 0.90 7.29 11.73
CA PHE A 550 1.46 7.93 10.53
C PHE A 550 0.98 7.24 9.25
N ARG A 551 0.86 5.92 9.31
CA ARG A 551 0.00 5.11 8.43
C ARG A 551 -1.14 4.57 9.28
N ALA A 552 -2.31 5.15 9.09
CA ALA A 552 -3.48 4.73 9.83
C ALA A 552 -3.93 3.34 9.32
N SER A 553 -4.12 2.40 10.24
CA SER A 553 -4.48 1.00 9.96
C SER A 553 -5.25 0.43 11.14
N ALA A 554 -6.26 -0.40 10.86
CA ALA A 554 -6.98 -1.16 11.89
C ALA A 554 -6.11 -2.25 12.52
N SER A 555 -5.06 -2.69 11.81
CA SER A 555 -4.02 -3.57 12.32
C SER A 555 -2.84 -2.74 12.82
N GLU A 556 -2.41 -2.97 14.06
CA GLU A 556 -1.27 -2.26 14.66
C GLU A 556 0.02 -3.08 14.64
N GLY A 557 -0.06 -4.36 14.27
CA GLY A 557 1.11 -5.20 14.07
C GLY A 557 0.80 -6.66 13.74
N LYS A 558 1.82 -7.51 13.88
CA LYS A 558 1.71 -8.96 13.64
C LYS A 558 1.83 -9.76 14.92
N VAL A 559 1.04 -10.82 15.01
CA VAL A 559 1.10 -11.82 16.09
C VAL A 559 1.84 -13.07 15.59
N VAL A 560 2.70 -13.61 16.44
CA VAL A 560 3.53 -14.78 16.12
C VAL A 560 2.78 -16.05 16.47
N LEU A 561 2.77 -17.02 15.55
CA LEU A 561 2.17 -18.34 15.70
C LEU A 561 3.29 -19.34 16.02
N LYS A 562 3.20 -20.04 17.15
CA LYS A 562 4.25 -20.95 17.63
C LYS A 562 3.76 -22.38 17.79
N GLU A 563 4.61 -23.35 17.46
CA GLU A 563 4.45 -24.75 17.82
C GLU A 563 5.65 -25.19 18.65
N ASN A 564 5.40 -25.69 19.88
CA ASN A 564 6.45 -26.13 20.81
C ASN A 564 7.57 -25.08 20.98
N GLY A 565 7.20 -23.80 21.08
CA GLY A 565 8.12 -22.67 21.22
C GLY A 565 8.77 -22.18 19.91
N ASN A 566 8.67 -22.92 18.81
CA ASN A 566 9.23 -22.53 17.51
C ASN A 566 8.24 -21.70 16.71
N GLU A 567 8.69 -20.61 16.12
CA GLU A 567 7.86 -19.79 15.22
C GLU A 567 7.54 -20.54 13.91
N VAL A 568 6.25 -20.69 13.63
CA VAL A 568 5.73 -21.34 12.42
C VAL A 568 5.26 -20.31 11.39
N ALA A 569 4.63 -19.23 11.87
CA ALA A 569 4.08 -18.18 11.03
C ALA A 569 3.90 -16.86 11.80
N ARG A 570 3.60 -15.79 11.08
CA ARG A 570 3.10 -14.53 11.62
C ARG A 570 1.89 -14.08 10.82
N ILE A 571 0.89 -13.52 11.48
CA ILE A 571 -0.29 -12.93 10.84
C ILE A 571 -0.56 -11.55 11.41
N ASP A 572 -1.26 -10.70 10.67
CA ASP A 572 -1.74 -9.41 11.17
C ASP A 572 -2.68 -9.65 12.38
N ASP A 573 -2.55 -8.86 13.44
CA ASP A 573 -3.32 -8.99 14.69
C ASP A 573 -4.84 -9.10 14.47
N ILE A 574 -5.41 -8.27 13.61
CA ILE A 574 -6.84 -8.27 13.30
C ILE A 574 -7.26 -9.50 12.48
N ALA A 575 -6.31 -10.19 11.83
CA ALA A 575 -6.56 -11.43 11.12
C ALA A 575 -6.75 -12.63 12.06
N ILE A 576 -6.52 -12.48 13.38
CA ILE A 576 -6.79 -13.53 14.38
C ILE A 576 -8.25 -14.01 14.29
N PHE A 577 -9.22 -13.09 14.21
CA PHE A 577 -10.64 -13.46 14.09
C PHE A 577 -10.94 -14.37 12.89
N ARG A 578 -10.12 -14.30 11.85
CA ARG A 578 -10.30 -15.05 10.60
C ARG A 578 -9.45 -16.31 10.54
N ASP A 579 -8.18 -16.22 10.91
CA ASP A 579 -7.15 -17.24 10.62
C ASP A 579 -6.59 -17.92 11.88
N ALA A 580 -6.77 -17.34 13.07
CA ALA A 580 -6.27 -17.87 14.34
C ALA A 580 -7.31 -17.74 15.47
N HIS A 581 -8.59 -17.87 15.12
CA HIS A 581 -9.73 -17.80 16.04
C HIS A 581 -9.77 -19.00 17.01
N PRO A 582 -10.67 -19.00 18.01
CA PRO A 582 -10.89 -20.16 18.88
C PRO A 582 -11.16 -21.43 18.04
N GLU A 583 -10.41 -22.50 18.30
CA GLU A 583 -10.41 -23.76 17.54
C GLU A 583 -9.91 -23.68 16.09
N ALA A 584 -9.26 -22.58 15.70
CA ALA A 584 -8.80 -22.41 14.33
C ALA A 584 -7.81 -23.49 13.91
N VAL A 585 -7.90 -23.90 12.65
CA VAL A 585 -6.91 -24.75 11.99
C VAL A 585 -6.26 -23.95 10.87
N TYR A 586 -5.07 -23.44 11.18
CA TYR A 586 -4.24 -22.64 10.29
C TYR A 586 -3.42 -23.53 9.35
N LEU A 587 -3.26 -23.10 8.09
CA LEU A 587 -2.38 -23.76 7.12
C LEU A 587 -1.04 -23.01 7.04
N GLY A 588 0.05 -23.68 7.41
CA GLY A 588 1.42 -23.14 7.37
C GLY A 588 2.00 -23.03 5.95
N HIS A 589 3.12 -22.31 5.80
CA HIS A 589 3.86 -22.25 4.53
C HIS A 589 4.55 -23.58 4.17
N ASP A 590 4.82 -24.40 5.19
CA ASP A 590 5.28 -25.78 5.07
C ASP A 590 4.12 -26.75 4.73
N LEU A 591 2.91 -26.20 4.54
CA LEU A 591 1.68 -26.91 4.20
C LEU A 591 1.19 -27.87 5.29
N LYS A 592 1.74 -27.77 6.50
CA LYS A 592 1.17 -28.44 7.67
C LYS A 592 0.00 -27.65 8.22
N ARG A 593 -0.89 -28.36 8.90
CA ARG A 593 -2.07 -27.78 9.54
C ARG A 593 -1.80 -27.67 11.02
N TYR A 594 -2.23 -26.57 11.60
CA TYR A 594 -1.93 -26.19 12.96
C TYR A 594 -3.19 -25.74 13.66
N ARG A 595 -3.58 -26.46 14.70
CA ARG A 595 -4.72 -26.10 15.54
C ARG A 595 -4.28 -25.10 16.60
N VAL A 596 -5.02 -24.02 16.76
CA VAL A 596 -4.89 -23.09 17.89
C VAL A 596 -5.29 -23.82 19.17
N VAL A 597 -4.37 -23.82 20.14
CA VAL A 597 -4.58 -24.43 21.46
C VAL A 597 -4.49 -23.42 22.60
N GLY A 598 -3.95 -22.22 22.37
CA GLY A 598 -3.84 -21.19 23.39
C GLY A 598 -3.41 -19.84 22.84
N TYR A 599 -3.53 -18.82 23.68
CA TYR A 599 -2.99 -17.48 23.46
C TYR A 599 -2.08 -17.14 24.64
N GLU A 600 -0.85 -16.71 24.38
CA GLU A 600 0.01 -16.14 25.42
C GLU A 600 0.05 -14.62 25.27
N GLY A 601 -0.04 -13.94 26.41
CA GLY A 601 -0.11 -12.50 26.40
C GLY A 601 0.10 -11.87 27.76
N GLN A 602 0.34 -10.57 27.76
CA GLN A 602 0.33 -9.77 28.97
C GLN A 602 -1.08 -9.24 29.20
N TRP A 603 -1.89 -10.05 29.88
CA TRP A 603 -3.28 -9.74 30.21
C TRP A 603 -3.44 -8.68 31.31
N LYS A 604 -2.33 -8.16 31.87
CA LYS A 604 -2.32 -6.97 32.72
C LYS A 604 -2.61 -5.75 31.86
N ILE A 605 -3.89 -5.51 31.66
CA ILE A 605 -4.37 -4.36 30.91
C ILE A 605 -4.29 -3.15 31.84
N ALA A 606 -3.56 -2.13 31.42
CA ALA A 606 -3.85 -0.79 31.89
C ALA A 606 -5.30 -0.52 31.51
N GLN A 607 -6.24 -0.54 32.46
CA GLN A 607 -7.58 -0.03 32.23
C GLN A 607 -7.39 1.42 31.75
N TRP A 608 -7.68 1.68 30.48
CA TRP A 608 -7.94 3.07 30.09
C TRP A 608 -9.42 3.27 30.37
N GLU A 609 -9.71 3.53 31.65
CA GLU A 609 -10.91 4.25 32.00
C GLU A 609 -10.61 5.70 31.64
N HIS A 610 -11.10 6.16 30.48
CA HIS A 610 -11.37 7.60 30.40
C HIS A 610 -12.33 7.90 31.56
N GLN A 611 -12.20 9.04 32.24
CA GLN A 611 -12.95 9.34 33.48
C GLN A 611 -14.49 9.23 33.33
N ASP A 612 -14.99 9.07 32.10
CA ASP A 612 -16.40 8.97 31.71
C ASP A 612 -16.74 7.66 30.95
N SER A 613 -15.92 6.60 30.98
CA SER A 613 -16.20 5.38 30.20
C SER A 613 -15.60 4.07 30.70
N ASP A 614 -16.45 3.02 30.70
CA ASP A 614 -16.12 1.62 30.98
C ASP A 614 -15.53 0.85 29.75
N VAL A 615 -15.31 1.50 28.60
CA VAL A 615 -14.91 0.82 27.36
C VAL A 615 -13.40 0.58 27.30
N ILE A 616 -12.99 -0.69 27.36
CA ILE A 616 -11.61 -1.13 27.15
C ILE A 616 -11.31 -1.15 25.63
N LEU A 617 -10.81 -0.04 25.08
CA LEU A 617 -10.35 0.04 23.68
C LEU A 617 -9.24 -0.97 23.41
N GLY A 618 -9.41 -1.87 22.44
CA GLY A 618 -8.36 -2.59 21.67
C GLY A 618 -7.15 -3.23 22.38
N LYS A 619 -7.03 -3.13 23.72
CA LYS A 619 -5.83 -3.51 24.48
C LYS A 619 -5.62 -5.01 24.52
N TRP A 620 -6.68 -5.80 24.30
CA TRP A 620 -6.61 -7.25 24.32
C TRP A 620 -5.86 -7.84 23.12
N LEU A 621 -6.09 -7.37 21.89
CA LEU A 621 -5.28 -7.83 20.75
C LEU A 621 -3.80 -7.46 20.94
N LYS A 622 -3.53 -6.26 21.48
CA LYS A 622 -2.17 -5.82 21.83
C LYS A 622 -1.52 -6.65 22.94
N ALA A 623 -2.33 -7.24 23.82
CA ALA A 623 -1.85 -8.11 24.89
C ALA A 623 -1.39 -9.46 24.35
N ILE A 624 -1.95 -9.95 23.23
CA ILE A 624 -1.57 -11.23 22.63
C ILE A 624 -0.18 -11.09 22.03
N LYS A 625 0.80 -11.77 22.64
CA LYS A 625 2.17 -11.84 22.15
C LYS A 625 2.35 -12.99 21.17
N THR A 626 1.77 -14.14 21.50
CA THR A 626 1.87 -15.36 20.68
C THR A 626 0.55 -16.14 20.68
N VAL A 627 0.32 -16.86 19.59
CA VAL A 627 -0.72 -17.88 19.47
C VAL A 627 -0.04 -19.24 19.50
N GLU A 628 -0.41 -20.07 20.48
CA GLU A 628 0.13 -21.41 20.63
C GLU A 628 -0.65 -22.39 19.74
N LEU A 629 0.11 -23.19 19.02
CA LEU A 629 -0.37 -24.14 18.02
C LEU A 629 0.08 -25.56 18.36
N LYS A 630 -0.71 -26.51 17.85
CA LYS A 630 -0.34 -27.92 17.81
C LYS A 630 -0.68 -28.50 16.43
N GLN A 631 0.16 -29.38 15.91
CA GLN A 631 -0.10 -30.03 14.63
C GLN A 631 -1.49 -30.70 14.58
N GLU A 632 -2.27 -30.38 13.55
CA GLU A 632 -3.57 -30.97 13.25
C GLU A 632 -3.42 -32.07 12.20
N LYS A 633 -4.00 -33.24 12.52
CA LYS A 633 -3.92 -34.43 11.67
C LYS A 633 -5.05 -34.50 10.66
N ARG A 634 -6.23 -33.98 11.01
CA ARG A 634 -7.38 -33.94 10.09
C ARG A 634 -7.05 -33.08 8.88
N ASN A 635 -7.62 -33.45 7.73
CA ASN A 635 -7.42 -32.72 6.48
C ASN A 635 -8.39 -31.54 6.35
N ILE A 636 -8.42 -30.69 7.38
CA ILE A 636 -9.33 -29.54 7.44
C ILE A 636 -8.54 -28.25 7.65
N ILE A 637 -9.19 -27.14 7.32
CA ILE A 637 -8.81 -25.78 7.72
C ILE A 637 -10.08 -25.03 8.13
N THR A 638 -9.93 -23.95 8.89
CA THR A 638 -11.08 -23.16 9.33
C THR A 638 -10.91 -21.69 8.96
N ARG A 639 -12.04 -20.98 8.87
CA ARG A 639 -12.13 -19.54 8.64
C ARG A 639 -13.16 -18.97 9.59
N GLY A 640 -12.76 -18.08 10.48
CA GLY A 640 -13.68 -17.47 11.43
C GLY A 640 -14.71 -16.58 10.75
N LEU A 641 -15.87 -16.48 11.37
CA LEU A 641 -16.97 -15.59 11.04
C LEU A 641 -17.06 -14.52 12.13
N TRP A 642 -17.44 -13.31 11.77
CA TRP A 642 -17.54 -12.20 12.72
C TRP A 642 -18.63 -11.21 12.31
N ASP A 643 -19.12 -10.48 13.30
CA ASP A 643 -20.00 -9.33 13.11
C ASP A 643 -19.23 -8.04 13.39
N GLU A 644 -19.63 -6.97 12.72
CA GLU A 644 -19.06 -5.63 12.84
C GLU A 644 -20.19 -4.64 13.14
N ASN A 645 -20.03 -3.84 14.19
CA ASN A 645 -21.01 -2.84 14.60
C ASN A 645 -20.33 -1.49 14.86
N PHE A 646 -21.04 -0.40 14.55
CA PHE A 646 -20.63 0.96 14.86
C PHE A 646 -21.68 1.64 15.74
N ASP A 647 -21.32 1.88 17.00
CA ASP A 647 -22.19 2.51 17.98
C ASP A 647 -21.70 3.93 18.28
N LEU A 648 -22.60 4.92 18.27
CA LEU A 648 -22.25 6.28 18.68
C LEU A 648 -21.89 6.27 20.16
N TYR A 649 -20.64 6.60 20.47
CA TYR A 649 -20.12 6.63 21.83
C TYR A 649 -20.29 8.00 22.48
N LYS A 650 -19.92 9.07 21.76
CA LYS A 650 -20.00 10.44 22.26
C LYS A 650 -20.44 11.37 21.15
N SER A 651 -21.57 12.05 21.33
CA SER A 651 -21.98 13.14 20.46
C SER A 651 -21.14 14.38 20.72
N SER A 652 -20.65 15.02 19.66
CA SER A 652 -19.78 16.20 19.72
C SER A 652 -20.48 17.47 19.22
N MET A 653 -21.78 17.62 19.51
CA MET A 653 -22.56 18.79 19.05
C MET A 653 -22.09 20.15 19.63
N ASN A 654 -21.28 20.16 20.68
CA ASN A 654 -20.84 21.40 21.33
C ASN A 654 -19.74 22.17 20.57
N SER A 655 -19.20 21.63 19.47
CA SER A 655 -18.23 22.32 18.60
C SER A 655 -18.72 22.40 17.15
N ALA A 656 -20.03 22.54 16.92
CA ALA A 656 -20.64 22.47 15.59
C ALA A 656 -20.60 23.78 14.79
N ASP A 657 -20.05 24.88 15.32
CA ASP A 657 -20.13 26.20 14.68
C ASP A 657 -19.46 26.27 13.30
N HIS A 658 -18.41 25.46 13.06
CA HIS A 658 -17.74 25.36 11.76
C HIS A 658 -18.36 24.32 10.82
N LEU A 659 -19.31 23.51 11.28
CA LEU A 659 -19.91 22.41 10.51
C LEU A 659 -21.18 22.87 9.77
N LYS A 660 -21.33 22.46 8.51
CA LYS A 660 -22.55 22.62 7.73
C LYS A 660 -23.44 21.39 7.87
N LEU A 661 -24.44 21.51 8.72
CA LEU A 661 -25.44 20.47 8.96
C LEU A 661 -26.54 20.47 7.88
N PRO A 662 -27.18 19.31 7.62
CA PRO A 662 -28.31 19.24 6.70
C PRO A 662 -29.49 20.08 7.21
N LYS A 663 -30.23 20.72 6.30
CA LYS A 663 -31.42 21.50 6.64
C LYS A 663 -32.60 20.66 7.14
N LYS A 664 -32.66 19.38 6.77
CA LYS A 664 -33.72 18.45 7.16
C LYS A 664 -33.15 17.14 7.67
N GLY A 665 -33.86 16.51 8.61
CA GLY A 665 -33.40 15.31 9.30
C GLY A 665 -32.57 15.65 10.54
N VAL A 666 -31.96 14.63 11.14
CA VAL A 666 -31.12 14.75 12.34
C VAL A 666 -29.75 14.17 12.00
N LEU A 667 -28.70 14.95 12.20
CA LEU A 667 -27.32 14.50 12.04
C LEU A 667 -26.66 14.35 13.40
N GLU A 668 -26.17 13.15 13.68
CA GLU A 668 -25.42 12.82 14.89
C GLU A 668 -23.93 12.77 14.53
N PHE A 669 -23.18 13.81 14.86
CA PHE A 669 -21.72 13.87 14.70
C PHE A 669 -21.03 13.58 16.01
N GLY A 670 -19.94 12.80 15.95
CA GLY A 670 -19.08 12.58 17.10
C GLY A 670 -18.23 11.33 16.96
N ILE A 671 -17.97 10.70 18.10
CA ILE A 671 -17.07 9.57 18.21
C ILE A 671 -17.88 8.29 18.21
N TRP A 672 -17.50 7.38 17.33
CA TRP A 672 -18.12 6.08 17.13
C TRP A 672 -17.19 4.98 17.62
N THR A 673 -17.76 3.95 18.25
CA THR A 673 -17.05 2.73 18.62
C THR A 673 -17.32 1.67 17.57
N TYR A 674 -16.28 1.30 16.84
CA TYR A 674 -16.27 0.08 16.05
C TYR A 674 -16.07 -1.11 16.99
N SER A 675 -16.86 -2.16 16.81
CA SER A 675 -16.64 -3.44 17.47
C SER A 675 -16.70 -4.60 16.48
N ARG A 676 -15.80 -5.57 16.66
CA ARG A 676 -15.76 -6.83 15.92
C ARG A 676 -15.84 -8.00 16.89
N ARG A 677 -16.83 -8.88 16.69
CA ARG A 677 -17.11 -10.03 17.56
C ARG A 677 -17.06 -11.34 16.80
N PHE A 678 -16.45 -12.37 17.40
CA PHE A 678 -16.38 -13.71 16.80
C PHE A 678 -17.74 -14.42 16.86
N GLN A 679 -18.19 -14.98 15.75
CA GLN A 679 -19.52 -15.62 15.62
C GLN A 679 -19.48 -17.11 15.26
N GLY A 680 -18.32 -17.75 15.45
CA GLY A 680 -18.09 -19.12 15.01
C GLY A 680 -17.24 -19.16 13.74
N TYR A 681 -17.25 -20.28 13.02
CA TYR A 681 -16.32 -20.47 11.91
C TYR A 681 -16.86 -21.41 10.83
N LYS A 682 -16.29 -21.29 9.63
CA LYS A 682 -16.48 -22.23 8.53
C LYS A 682 -15.31 -23.20 8.49
N GLU A 683 -15.60 -24.49 8.60
CA GLU A 683 -14.66 -25.59 8.38
C GLU A 683 -14.68 -25.99 6.90
N ILE A 684 -13.50 -26.21 6.34
CA ILE A 684 -13.28 -26.52 4.92
C ILE A 684 -12.44 -27.79 4.84
N ASP A 685 -12.95 -28.81 4.16
CA ASP A 685 -12.19 -30.03 3.87
C ASP A 685 -11.19 -29.77 2.73
N LEU A 686 -9.92 -30.12 2.95
CA LEU A 686 -8.87 -29.97 1.95
C LEU A 686 -8.88 -31.10 0.91
N SER A 687 -9.68 -32.15 1.13
CA SER A 687 -9.85 -33.27 0.20
C SER A 687 -10.92 -32.97 -0.86
N ASP A 688 -11.94 -32.20 -0.49
CA ASP A 688 -13.06 -31.78 -1.32
C ASP A 688 -13.50 -30.36 -0.91
N GLU A 689 -13.19 -29.41 -1.77
CA GLU A 689 -13.27 -27.98 -1.47
C GLU A 689 -14.70 -27.44 -1.36
N GLU A 690 -15.67 -28.11 -1.98
CA GLU A 690 -17.08 -27.74 -1.91
C GLU A 690 -17.70 -28.22 -0.60
N ARG A 691 -17.06 -29.20 0.05
CA ARG A 691 -17.47 -29.71 1.36
C ARG A 691 -17.05 -28.75 2.47
N THR A 692 -17.99 -27.91 2.85
CA THR A 692 -17.82 -26.96 3.94
C THR A 692 -18.89 -27.13 5.01
N ARG A 693 -18.53 -26.86 6.26
CA ARG A 693 -19.44 -26.94 7.42
C ARG A 693 -19.33 -25.66 8.23
N THR A 694 -20.45 -25.01 8.48
CA THR A 694 -20.50 -23.87 9.41
C THR A 694 -20.68 -24.38 10.83
N VAL A 695 -19.92 -23.81 11.75
CA VAL A 695 -19.97 -24.06 13.20
C VAL A 695 -20.36 -22.76 13.88
N SER A 696 -21.44 -22.79 14.65
CA SER A 696 -21.98 -21.61 15.34
C SER A 696 -21.16 -21.25 16.57
N LEU A 697 -21.26 -20.00 17.02
CA LEU A 697 -20.69 -19.58 18.31
C LEU A 697 -21.21 -20.42 19.48
N ASP A 698 -22.49 -20.81 19.46
CA ASP A 698 -23.10 -21.60 20.54
C ASP A 698 -22.53 -23.02 20.62
N ASP A 699 -22.22 -23.63 19.46
CA ASP A 699 -21.51 -24.90 19.42
C ASP A 699 -20.09 -24.80 20.01
N VAL A 700 -19.39 -23.70 19.72
CA VAL A 700 -18.06 -23.43 20.29
C VAL A 700 -18.18 -23.26 21.81
N LYS A 701 -19.11 -22.41 22.28
CA LYS A 701 -19.37 -22.17 23.71
C LYS A 701 -19.67 -23.47 24.46
N ARG A 702 -20.54 -24.32 23.91
CA ARG A 702 -20.90 -25.61 24.50
C ARG A 702 -19.66 -26.51 24.68
N ARG A 703 -18.86 -26.67 23.62
CA ARG A 703 -17.62 -27.46 23.69
C ARG A 703 -16.60 -26.89 24.67
N PHE A 704 -16.49 -25.57 24.76
CA PHE A 704 -15.59 -24.91 25.70
C PHE A 704 -16.02 -25.09 27.15
N LYS A 705 -17.33 -25.07 27.40
CA LYS A 705 -17.89 -25.39 28.71
C LYS A 705 -17.58 -26.84 29.09
N GLU A 706 -17.85 -27.79 28.20
CA GLU A 706 -17.53 -29.21 28.41
C GLU A 706 -16.02 -29.45 28.65
N ALA A 707 -15.15 -28.72 27.96
CA ALA A 707 -13.70 -28.78 28.16
C ALA A 707 -13.28 -28.21 29.52
N LYS A 708 -13.85 -27.07 29.92
CA LYS A 708 -13.61 -26.46 31.23
C LYS A 708 -14.09 -27.36 32.37
N ASP A 709 -15.22 -28.05 32.20
CA ASP A 709 -15.74 -29.03 33.17
C ASP A 709 -14.79 -30.24 33.33
N ARG A 710 -13.97 -30.55 32.31
CA ARG A 710 -12.88 -31.55 32.38
C ARG A 710 -11.55 -31.00 32.93
N GLY A 711 -11.50 -29.74 33.33
CA GLY A 711 -10.28 -29.07 33.82
C GLY A 711 -9.33 -28.61 32.70
N GLU A 712 -9.78 -28.56 31.45
CA GLU A 712 -9.01 -28.01 30.33
C GLU A 712 -9.15 -26.47 30.27
N ASN A 713 -8.18 -25.79 29.64
CA ASN A 713 -8.23 -24.35 29.43
C ASN A 713 -8.39 -24.03 27.92
N PRO A 714 -9.62 -23.89 27.40
CA PRO A 714 -9.84 -23.67 25.98
C PRO A 714 -9.40 -22.25 25.54
N PRO A 715 -8.93 -22.09 24.29
CA PRO A 715 -8.46 -20.80 23.78
C PRO A 715 -9.64 -19.84 23.58
N PHE A 716 -9.78 -18.84 24.46
CA PHE A 716 -10.81 -17.80 24.36
C PHE A 716 -10.30 -16.55 23.63
N LEU A 717 -11.12 -15.99 22.74
CA LEU A 717 -10.83 -14.75 22.00
C LEU A 717 -11.82 -13.67 22.43
N PHE A 718 -11.30 -12.51 22.81
CA PHE A 718 -12.09 -11.34 23.19
C PHE A 718 -12.55 -10.55 21.97
N ASP A 719 -13.58 -9.74 22.16
CA ASP A 719 -14.02 -8.74 21.17
C ASP A 719 -12.91 -7.72 20.92
N PHE A 720 -12.85 -7.23 19.68
CA PHE A 720 -11.99 -6.12 19.30
C PHE A 720 -12.82 -4.87 19.13
N SER A 721 -12.36 -3.74 19.67
CA SER A 721 -13.01 -2.46 19.45
C SER A 721 -12.00 -1.32 19.35
N TYR A 722 -12.34 -0.30 18.57
CA TYR A 722 -11.62 0.95 18.49
C TYR A 722 -12.59 2.12 18.31
N ARG A 723 -12.11 3.34 18.55
CA ARG A 723 -12.88 4.57 18.31
C ARG A 723 -12.44 5.25 17.03
N THR A 724 -13.40 5.83 16.34
CA THR A 724 -13.20 6.64 15.12
C THR A 724 -14.13 7.84 15.13
N LEU A 725 -13.83 8.84 14.31
CA LEU A 725 -14.69 10.00 14.11
C LEU A 725 -15.69 9.72 12.99
N GLY A 726 -16.88 10.31 13.09
CA GLY A 726 -17.86 10.17 12.02
C GLY A 726 -19.20 10.79 12.36
N TRP A 727 -20.15 10.59 11.45
CA TRP A 727 -21.51 11.03 11.62
C TRP A 727 -22.51 10.10 10.96
N GLN A 728 -23.75 10.19 11.45
CA GLN A 728 -24.90 9.55 10.83
C GLN A 728 -26.01 10.58 10.65
N TRP A 729 -26.48 10.73 9.42
CA TRP A 729 -27.63 11.53 9.08
C TRP A 729 -28.86 10.63 8.94
N ARG A 730 -29.84 10.81 9.83
CA ARG A 730 -31.16 10.20 9.74
C ARG A 730 -32.11 11.17 9.05
N PHE A 731 -32.69 10.75 7.95
CA PHE A 731 -33.55 11.57 7.11
C PHE A 731 -34.95 10.97 6.98
N LYS A 732 -35.91 11.73 6.43
CA LYS A 732 -37.28 11.21 6.21
C LYS A 732 -37.27 10.17 5.10
N SER A 733 -38.12 9.14 5.21
CA SER A 733 -38.22 8.12 4.17
C SER A 733 -38.45 8.72 2.78
N ILE A 734 -37.68 8.20 1.83
CA ILE A 734 -37.82 8.54 0.42
C ILE A 734 -39.05 7.78 -0.09
N LYS A 735 -39.99 8.50 -0.71
CA LYS A 735 -41.16 7.87 -1.32
C LYS A 735 -40.77 7.33 -2.69
N PHE A 736 -40.91 6.03 -2.88
CA PHE A 736 -40.72 5.32 -4.14
C PHE A 736 -42.09 4.99 -4.76
N GLU A 737 -42.15 4.75 -6.08
CA GLU A 737 -43.40 4.29 -6.71
C GLU A 737 -43.67 2.81 -6.37
N GLU A 738 -44.92 2.33 -6.38
CA GLU A 738 -45.33 1.00 -5.86
C GLU A 738 -44.60 -0.22 -6.48
N ASN A 739 -43.93 -0.06 -7.63
CA ASN A 739 -43.10 -1.11 -8.26
C ASN A 739 -41.61 -1.09 -7.84
N GLU A 740 -41.17 -0.10 -7.07
CA GLU A 740 -39.78 0.13 -6.62
C GLU A 740 -39.54 -0.29 -5.16
N GLU A 741 -40.59 -0.64 -4.40
CA GLU A 741 -40.48 -0.98 -2.97
C GLU A 741 -39.67 -2.27 -2.70
N ASN A 742 -39.61 -3.21 -3.64
CA ASN A 742 -38.96 -4.52 -3.44
C ASN A 742 -37.43 -4.50 -3.54
N ASP A 743 -36.78 -3.35 -3.79
CA ASP A 743 -35.34 -3.33 -4.05
C ASP A 743 -34.56 -2.11 -3.49
N GLN A 744 -35.08 -1.50 -2.41
CA GLN A 744 -34.44 -0.36 -1.75
C GLN A 744 -33.01 -0.65 -1.27
N ARG A 745 -32.73 -1.89 -0.84
CA ARG A 745 -31.38 -2.29 -0.40
C ARG A 745 -30.36 -2.25 -1.53
N SER A 746 -30.69 -2.80 -2.70
CA SER A 746 -29.72 -2.83 -3.80
C SER A 746 -29.61 -1.45 -4.47
N LEU A 747 -30.71 -0.68 -4.53
CA LEU A 747 -30.66 0.73 -4.97
C LEU A 747 -29.80 1.57 -4.02
N GLY A 748 -29.97 1.41 -2.71
CA GLY A 748 -29.17 2.05 -1.68
C GLY A 748 -27.69 1.71 -1.82
N ARG A 749 -27.36 0.42 -1.99
CA ARG A 749 -26.00 -0.06 -2.22
C ARG A 749 -25.37 0.53 -3.49
N LEU A 750 -26.06 0.49 -4.63
CA LEU A 750 -25.55 1.08 -5.88
C LEU A 750 -25.33 2.59 -5.73
N THR A 751 -26.29 3.28 -5.11
CA THR A 751 -26.20 4.72 -4.87
C THR A 751 -25.02 5.05 -3.94
N CYS A 752 -24.82 4.26 -2.89
CA CYS A 752 -23.68 4.37 -1.96
C CYS A 752 -22.36 4.21 -2.71
N ASN A 753 -22.21 3.12 -3.48
CA ASN A 753 -21.00 2.84 -4.25
C ASN A 753 -20.65 3.98 -5.21
N ILE A 754 -21.64 4.63 -5.83
CA ILE A 754 -21.39 5.78 -6.71
C ILE A 754 -21.01 7.01 -5.87
N LEU A 755 -21.76 7.28 -4.82
CA LEU A 755 -21.60 8.46 -3.96
C LEU A 755 -20.23 8.48 -3.26
N GLU A 756 -19.71 7.32 -2.86
CA GLU A 756 -18.37 7.14 -2.25
C GLU A 756 -17.26 7.86 -3.01
N HIS A 757 -17.27 7.78 -4.36
CA HIS A 757 -16.26 8.43 -5.18
C HIS A 757 -16.35 9.95 -5.14
N PHE A 758 -17.57 10.51 -5.10
CA PHE A 758 -17.78 11.96 -5.06
C PHE A 758 -17.48 12.53 -3.68
N LEU A 759 -17.79 11.77 -2.62
CA LEU A 759 -17.46 12.15 -1.25
C LEU A 759 -15.94 12.14 -1.04
N ALA A 760 -15.25 11.06 -1.42
CA ALA A 760 -13.78 10.99 -1.32
C ALA A 760 -13.10 12.10 -2.14
N ASP A 761 -13.58 12.39 -3.35
CA ASP A 761 -13.07 13.48 -4.19
C ASP A 761 -13.32 14.87 -3.57
N ALA A 762 -14.45 15.08 -2.88
CA ALA A 762 -14.75 16.34 -2.20
C ALA A 762 -13.86 16.63 -0.98
N VAL A 763 -13.22 15.60 -0.43
CA VAL A 763 -12.20 15.73 0.61
C VAL A 763 -10.83 15.26 0.16
N GLU A 764 -10.56 15.24 -1.15
CA GLU A 764 -9.23 14.98 -1.72
C GLU A 764 -8.56 13.74 -1.11
N SER A 765 -9.32 12.64 -0.98
CA SER A 765 -8.87 11.41 -0.32
C SER A 765 -9.00 10.19 -1.21
N ARG A 766 -8.45 9.07 -0.73
CA ARG A 766 -8.82 7.76 -1.28
C ARG A 766 -10.21 7.39 -0.77
N ILE A 767 -10.92 6.58 -1.55
CA ILE A 767 -12.20 5.99 -1.15
C ILE A 767 -12.02 5.13 0.10
N SER A 768 -10.92 4.37 0.16
CA SER A 768 -10.60 3.50 1.30
C SER A 768 -10.34 4.24 2.61
N ASP A 769 -10.14 5.56 2.57
CA ASP A 769 -9.88 6.35 3.77
C ASP A 769 -11.20 6.72 4.52
N LEU A 770 -12.35 6.51 3.88
CA LEU A 770 -13.70 6.69 4.44
C LEU A 770 -14.48 5.37 4.45
N GLN A 771 -15.43 5.25 5.38
CA GLN A 771 -16.45 4.21 5.38
C GLN A 771 -17.81 4.88 5.25
N ILE A 772 -18.54 4.55 4.19
CA ILE A 772 -19.81 5.20 3.85
C ILE A 772 -20.87 4.10 3.77
N GLY A 773 -22.01 4.34 4.39
CA GLY A 773 -23.16 3.45 4.36
C GLY A 773 -24.43 4.24 4.08
N LEU A 774 -25.21 3.80 3.10
CA LEU A 774 -26.54 4.34 2.80
C LEU A 774 -27.57 3.24 2.97
N ASP A 775 -28.43 3.39 3.96
CA ASP A 775 -29.58 2.52 4.17
C ASP A 775 -30.86 3.30 3.87
N LEU A 776 -31.56 2.90 2.80
CA LEU A 776 -32.80 3.53 2.38
C LEU A 776 -34.02 3.06 3.19
N GLU A 777 -33.98 1.86 3.77
CA GLU A 777 -35.04 1.33 4.62
C GLU A 777 -35.04 2.06 5.97
N ASP A 778 -33.86 2.17 6.59
CA ASP A 778 -33.67 2.89 7.84
C ASP A 778 -33.55 4.41 7.65
N SER A 779 -33.50 4.87 6.39
CA SER A 779 -33.33 6.28 6.01
C SER A 779 -32.11 6.93 6.65
N THR A 780 -30.96 6.27 6.55
CA THR A 780 -29.70 6.71 7.13
C THR A 780 -28.59 6.82 6.10
N LEU A 781 -27.76 7.86 6.24
CA LEU A 781 -26.46 7.99 5.59
C LEU A 781 -25.40 8.11 6.68
N GLN A 782 -24.53 7.13 6.78
CA GLN A 782 -23.42 7.10 7.74
C GLN A 782 -22.11 7.34 7.01
N VAL A 783 -21.24 8.16 7.60
CA VAL A 783 -19.89 8.42 7.12
C VAL A 783 -18.93 8.41 8.30
N LEU A 784 -17.99 7.48 8.29
CA LEU A 784 -16.98 7.29 9.34
C LEU A 784 -15.58 7.37 8.75
N ASP A 785 -14.62 7.82 9.54
CA ASP A 785 -13.22 7.64 9.20
C ASP A 785 -12.86 6.14 9.28
N SER A 786 -12.14 5.64 8.29
CA SER A 786 -11.84 4.20 8.16
C SER A 786 -10.85 3.63 9.18
N THR A 787 -10.24 4.48 10.03
CA THR A 787 -9.08 4.09 10.84
C THR A 787 -9.22 4.39 12.33
N PRO A 788 -8.62 3.58 13.22
CA PRO A 788 -8.57 3.88 14.65
C PRO A 788 -8.00 5.26 14.94
N GLY A 789 -8.63 5.97 15.87
CA GLY A 789 -8.29 7.34 16.23
C GLY A 789 -8.88 8.40 15.30
N GLY A 790 -9.51 8.01 14.19
CA GLY A 790 -9.96 8.93 13.15
C GLY A 790 -8.82 9.50 12.30
N ASN A 791 -9.18 10.06 11.16
CA ASN A 791 -8.29 10.78 10.24
C ASN A 791 -8.78 12.20 9.91
N GLY A 792 -10.01 12.55 10.32
CA GLY A 792 -10.63 13.87 10.15
C GLY A 792 -11.41 14.05 8.84
N LEU A 793 -11.47 13.05 7.96
CA LEU A 793 -12.13 13.18 6.65
C LEU A 793 -13.66 13.28 6.76
N SER A 794 -14.27 12.51 7.65
CA SER A 794 -15.71 12.56 7.92
C SER A 794 -16.14 13.94 8.41
N GLU A 795 -15.34 14.57 9.25
CA GLU A 795 -15.56 15.95 9.67
C GLU A 795 -15.28 16.95 8.55
N ALA A 796 -14.20 16.77 7.79
CA ALA A 796 -13.88 17.63 6.65
C ALA A 796 -15.00 17.65 5.59
N LEU A 797 -15.75 16.57 5.43
CA LEU A 797 -16.94 16.54 4.56
C LEU A 797 -18.04 17.51 5.01
N LEU A 798 -18.17 17.72 6.32
CA LEU A 798 -19.11 18.66 6.92
C LEU A 798 -18.56 20.10 6.96
N ALA A 799 -17.29 20.32 6.65
CA ALA A 799 -16.72 21.66 6.57
C ALA A 799 -17.08 22.33 5.23
N GLU A 800 -17.28 23.65 5.26
CA GLU A 800 -17.59 24.44 4.07
C GLU A 800 -18.79 23.83 3.29
N ASP A 801 -18.79 23.92 1.96
CA ASP A 801 -19.86 23.36 1.12
C ASP A 801 -19.49 22.00 0.51
N ARG A 802 -18.59 21.23 1.13
CA ARG A 802 -18.01 20.01 0.54
C ARG A 802 -19.05 18.90 0.31
N MET A 803 -19.85 18.57 1.32
CA MET A 803 -20.94 17.60 1.16
C MET A 803 -21.97 18.05 0.11
N GLN A 804 -22.36 19.32 0.14
CA GLN A 804 -23.28 19.90 -0.82
C GLN A 804 -22.73 19.83 -2.25
N SER A 805 -21.46 20.20 -2.43
CA SER A 805 -20.75 20.14 -3.70
C SER A 805 -20.64 18.71 -4.22
N ALA A 806 -20.31 17.74 -3.36
CA ALA A 806 -20.24 16.33 -3.72
C ALA A 806 -21.58 15.80 -4.27
N LEU A 807 -22.67 16.04 -3.54
CA LEU A 807 -24.02 15.66 -3.96
C LEU A 807 -24.41 16.33 -5.28
N GLN A 808 -24.13 17.62 -5.44
CA GLN A 808 -24.42 18.36 -6.67
C GLN A 808 -23.60 17.88 -7.88
N ARG A 809 -22.30 17.58 -7.68
CA ARG A 809 -21.44 17.01 -8.73
C ARG A 809 -21.93 15.62 -9.13
N CYS A 810 -22.36 14.81 -8.17
CA CYS A 810 -22.94 13.49 -8.41
C CYS A 810 -24.24 13.61 -9.22
N GLU A 811 -25.19 14.44 -8.80
CA GLU A 811 -26.43 14.73 -9.55
C GLU A 811 -26.12 15.19 -10.99
N LYS A 812 -25.26 16.20 -11.14
CA LYS A 812 -24.87 16.74 -12.45
C LYS A 812 -24.19 15.70 -13.33
N ARG A 813 -23.46 14.74 -12.76
CA ARG A 813 -22.86 13.64 -13.52
C ARG A 813 -23.93 12.64 -13.95
N LEU A 814 -24.85 12.26 -13.07
CA LEU A 814 -25.91 11.30 -13.34
C LEU A 814 -26.92 11.80 -14.38
N SER A 815 -27.29 13.09 -14.32
CA SER A 815 -28.20 13.73 -15.30
C SER A 815 -27.73 13.65 -16.77
N LYS A 816 -26.45 13.38 -17.02
CA LYS A 816 -25.89 13.19 -18.38
C LYS A 816 -26.21 11.82 -18.99
N PHE A 817 -26.95 10.97 -18.27
CA PHE A 817 -27.27 9.62 -18.70
C PHE A 817 -28.78 9.35 -18.87
N ARG A 818 -29.57 10.38 -19.19
CA ARG A 818 -31.01 10.29 -19.41
C ARG A 818 -31.37 9.81 -20.82
N GLY A 819 -31.91 8.59 -20.91
CA GLY A 819 -32.56 8.07 -22.13
C GLY A 819 -32.02 6.71 -22.58
N ARG A 820 -32.68 6.07 -23.56
CA ARG A 820 -32.38 4.67 -23.96
C ARG A 820 -30.95 4.43 -24.47
N ALA A 821 -30.40 5.34 -25.29
CA ALA A 821 -29.01 5.24 -25.76
C ALA A 821 -27.98 5.55 -24.65
N GLU A 822 -28.43 6.13 -23.54
CA GLU A 822 -27.58 6.57 -22.44
C GLU A 822 -27.50 5.54 -21.30
N ASN A 823 -28.40 4.54 -21.27
CA ASN A 823 -28.31 3.41 -20.34
C ASN A 823 -27.02 2.59 -20.52
N GLN A 824 -26.54 2.40 -21.75
CA GLN A 824 -25.24 1.75 -21.98
C GLN A 824 -24.06 2.60 -21.49
N LYS A 825 -24.16 3.93 -21.62
CA LYS A 825 -23.15 4.86 -21.11
C LYS A 825 -23.15 4.91 -19.58
N PHE A 826 -24.34 4.85 -18.95
CA PHE A 826 -24.47 4.74 -17.50
C PHE A 826 -23.89 3.43 -17.01
N LYS A 827 -24.23 2.32 -17.66
CA LYS A 827 -23.63 1.01 -17.37
C LYS A 827 -22.12 1.14 -17.36
N LYS A 828 -21.52 1.57 -18.47
CA LYS A 828 -20.08 1.80 -18.57
C LYS A 828 -19.54 2.72 -17.47
N PHE A 829 -20.22 3.82 -17.17
CA PHE A 829 -19.82 4.72 -16.09
C PHE A 829 -19.78 4.03 -14.71
N VAL A 830 -20.80 3.24 -14.36
CA VAL A 830 -20.82 2.48 -13.10
C VAL A 830 -19.75 1.38 -13.12
N LEU A 831 -19.51 0.72 -14.26
CA LEU A 831 -18.43 -0.27 -14.38
C LEU A 831 -17.05 0.37 -14.16
N ASP A 832 -16.82 1.53 -14.76
CA ASP A 832 -15.55 2.25 -14.66
C ASP A 832 -15.35 2.85 -13.25
N LEU A 833 -16.43 3.32 -12.61
CA LEU A 833 -16.40 3.96 -11.31
C LEU A 833 -16.41 2.91 -10.18
N CYS A 834 -17.50 2.18 -10.03
CA CYS A 834 -17.79 1.29 -8.91
C CYS A 834 -17.36 -0.16 -9.14
N ARG A 835 -17.07 -0.54 -10.40
CA ARG A 835 -16.75 -1.92 -10.80
C ARG A 835 -17.87 -2.92 -10.52
N ASP A 836 -19.12 -2.45 -10.58
CA ASP A 836 -20.33 -3.23 -10.32
C ASP A 836 -21.32 -3.09 -11.48
N GLU A 837 -22.21 -4.06 -11.66
CA GLU A 837 -23.26 -3.98 -12.68
C GLU A 837 -24.46 -3.23 -12.10
N PRO A 838 -24.89 -2.10 -12.71
CA PRO A 838 -26.04 -1.41 -12.19
C PRO A 838 -27.30 -2.25 -12.43
N GLN A 839 -27.93 -2.68 -11.32
CA GLN A 839 -29.26 -3.30 -11.34
C GLN A 839 -30.38 -2.25 -11.52
N HIS A 840 -30.05 -0.98 -11.27
CA HIS A 840 -30.96 0.17 -11.36
C HIS A 840 -30.52 1.13 -12.47
N SER A 841 -31.46 1.91 -12.98
CA SER A 841 -31.23 2.95 -13.97
C SER A 841 -30.54 4.19 -13.39
N ALA A 842 -29.94 5.00 -14.26
CA ALA A 842 -29.36 6.29 -13.87
C ALA A 842 -30.40 7.22 -13.22
N ASN A 843 -31.67 7.13 -13.64
CA ASN A 843 -32.75 7.97 -13.13
C ASN A 843 -33.11 7.61 -11.68
N GLU A 844 -33.17 6.33 -11.34
CA GLU A 844 -33.47 5.88 -9.97
C GLU A 844 -32.37 6.36 -9.00
N VAL A 845 -31.10 6.16 -9.35
CA VAL A 845 -29.97 6.67 -8.57
C VAL A 845 -29.98 8.21 -8.50
N GLU A 846 -30.22 8.89 -9.63
CA GLU A 846 -30.31 10.36 -9.67
C GLU A 846 -31.41 10.88 -8.75
N ASN A 847 -32.57 10.22 -8.68
CA ASN A 847 -33.68 10.61 -7.83
C ASN A 847 -33.30 10.55 -6.34
N VAL A 848 -32.61 9.49 -5.91
CA VAL A 848 -32.09 9.38 -4.54
C VAL A 848 -31.09 10.49 -4.25
N ILE A 849 -30.09 10.69 -5.13
CA ILE A 849 -29.07 11.74 -4.95
C ILE A 849 -29.69 13.14 -4.91
N LYS A 850 -30.66 13.44 -5.79
CA LYS A 850 -31.41 14.69 -5.78
C LYS A 850 -32.17 14.92 -4.49
N TRP A 851 -32.79 13.86 -3.98
CA TRP A 851 -33.51 13.92 -2.71
C TRP A 851 -32.55 14.24 -1.57
N LEU A 852 -31.40 13.55 -1.51
CA LEU A 852 -30.34 13.81 -0.53
C LEU A 852 -29.84 15.26 -0.65
N TYR A 853 -29.53 15.73 -1.86
CA TYR A 853 -29.09 17.10 -2.12
C TYR A 853 -30.11 18.14 -1.69
N ALA A 854 -31.39 17.94 -2.00
CA ALA A 854 -32.46 18.84 -1.63
C ALA A 854 -32.65 18.89 -0.12
N ASN A 855 -32.60 17.77 0.60
CA ASN A 855 -32.77 17.77 2.06
C ASN A 855 -31.53 18.22 2.82
N TRP A 856 -30.35 18.10 2.22
CA TRP A 856 -29.11 18.68 2.74
C TRP A 856 -29.12 20.20 2.59
N SER A 857 -29.43 20.70 1.39
CA SER A 857 -29.14 22.08 0.98
C SER A 857 -30.36 23.02 0.95
N ARG A 858 -31.59 22.49 0.83
CA ARG A 858 -32.84 23.28 0.69
C ARG A 858 -33.76 23.10 1.88
#